data_AF-A0A401L027-F1
#
_entry.id   AF-A0A401L027-F1
#
_cell.length_a   1.000
_cell.length_b   1.000
_cell.length_c   1.000
_cell.angle_alpha   90.00
_cell.angle_beta   90.00
_cell.angle_gamma   90.00
#
_symmetry.space_group_name_H-M   'P 1'
#
loop_
_entity.id
_entity.type
_entity.pdbx_description
1 polymer ?
#
loop_
_entity_poly.entity_id
_entity_poly.type
_entity_poly.pdbx_seq_one_letter_code
_entity_poly.pdbx_strand_id
1 'polypeptide(L)'
;MAAPPRPPVIPLIINGQEECTGSTFDVISPYTNQTCWTTASASAQDAIRAVEAAEAAFPSWSQTKPTVRRDILLKAADILESRLEQNAEYMRTEMGADVGASQHFIVPLGIRMLRDIAGRITSICGSVPVVEEEGQSAMIYKEPMGVILGIVPWNAPYVFGVRSAACALAAGNTTILKSSELSPCSYWALARAFHDAGLPAGCLNLVSCRPQDAPEVVNAMIEHPAVRKINFTGSTAVGRKIAGACGQNLKPCLMELGGKNSAIVCADADIKTAVKGVVGGAYLNSGQICMATDRILVHSSIAPVFIEALKEALTSGVDPASQPPTLVNMASKARVNKLVKDALAGGAHLIHGSVDQESAQSDNGVRMAPVLLGGVNEKMNAWQEEAFASLAACMIVESDEEAIKIANSSGYGLSAAVFTEDLRKGLAMARKIQSGAVHINSMTIHDEAVLPHGGVKNSGWGRFNASQGLEEFLVTKTNNFQALRKSQAQISQCVKEWVTESTQVTCEDPNFGLTQCWVRSVMQELIIDICILEADSFEQDAADAIKRVVEKILRSQEAADQYAFHDDTIYTSQFYWPLDGQNIPESKEYIPKKIHDVLAALRYVGSTNELDLEGSVRQVGKHVSNLVAGDEVSVLGLPSSSVVLGAVVEAGLISRQPKLLLSMHAVGTWLLDEDKVLKGLEVCIMQSRDPIITESVTQASASVIIGLGYTRPLSDAAVRLLRHSQNARFAPYANVDSTSVQAPVEATSNVLRDLTLPAGREPNIMLTEESRNLVIQETSWVLRNINLEVSVTETAKSRTVGGLAIMAADRVVAHYNAKLENPSGMHDEGTAEVSS
;
A
#
# COMPACT_ATOMS: atom_id res chain seq x y z
N MET A 1 6.25 -27.05 9.36
CA MET A 1 7.51 -27.82 9.47
C MET A 1 8.04 -27.63 10.88
N ALA A 2 8.46 -28.69 11.57
CA ALA A 2 9.08 -28.55 12.90
C ALA A 2 10.31 -27.62 12.79
N ALA A 3 10.52 -26.76 13.78
CA ALA A 3 11.70 -25.90 13.80
C ALA A 3 12.97 -26.76 13.86
N PRO A 4 14.02 -26.44 13.07
CA PRO A 4 15.29 -27.11 13.23
C PRO A 4 15.78 -26.89 14.68
N PRO A 5 16.39 -27.90 15.30
CA PRO A 5 16.95 -27.75 16.64
C PRO A 5 18.02 -26.66 16.62
N ARG A 6 18.10 -25.89 17.72
CA ARG A 6 19.16 -24.90 17.91
C ARG A 6 20.53 -25.59 17.78
N PRO A 7 21.48 -25.02 17.01
CA PRO A 7 22.81 -25.60 16.89
C PRO A 7 23.59 -25.50 18.22
N PRO A 8 24.52 -26.43 18.52
CA PRO A 8 25.31 -26.38 19.75
C PRO A 8 26.07 -25.07 19.94
N VAL A 9 26.65 -24.57 18.84
CA VAL A 9 27.27 -23.24 18.72
C VAL A 9 26.42 -22.42 17.77
N ILE A 10 26.03 -21.21 18.16
CA ILE A 10 25.29 -20.29 17.28
C ILE A 10 26.24 -19.84 16.15
N PRO A 11 25.95 -20.19 14.88
CA PRO A 11 26.86 -19.96 13.79
C PRO A 11 26.72 -18.54 13.23
N LEU A 12 27.70 -18.13 12.42
CA LEU A 12 27.50 -17.06 11.44
C LEU A 12 26.63 -17.60 10.29
N ILE A 13 25.99 -16.71 9.53
CA ILE A 13 25.34 -17.08 8.26
C ILE A 13 25.94 -16.24 7.16
N ILE A 14 26.79 -16.84 6.33
CA ILE A 14 27.46 -16.16 5.20
C ILE A 14 27.11 -16.91 3.92
N ASN A 15 26.60 -16.19 2.92
CA ASN A 15 26.17 -16.77 1.65
C ASN A 15 25.20 -17.97 1.82
N GLY A 16 24.28 -17.87 2.78
CA GLY A 16 23.31 -18.92 3.09
C GLY A 16 23.88 -20.16 3.79
N GLN A 17 25.17 -20.19 4.13
CA GLN A 17 25.81 -21.28 4.87
C GLN A 17 25.98 -20.92 6.34
N GLU A 18 25.72 -21.89 7.21
CA GLU A 18 26.01 -21.77 8.65
C GLU A 18 27.49 -22.10 8.89
N GLU A 19 28.24 -21.14 9.43
CA GLU A 19 29.67 -21.28 9.64
C GLU A 19 30.03 -21.10 11.12
N CYS A 20 30.73 -22.07 11.69
CA CYS A 20 31.42 -21.92 12.98
C CYS A 20 32.88 -21.55 12.70
N THR A 21 33.30 -20.36 13.13
CA THR A 21 34.70 -19.92 13.00
C THR A 21 35.59 -20.59 14.06
N GLY A 22 36.90 -20.44 13.93
CA GLY A 22 37.85 -20.92 14.94
C GLY A 22 37.81 -20.15 16.27
N SER A 23 37.02 -19.08 16.37
CA SER A 23 36.88 -18.26 17.56
C SER A 23 35.42 -18.22 18.01
N THR A 24 35.17 -18.33 19.31
CA THR A 24 33.83 -18.28 19.89
C THR A 24 33.78 -17.37 21.12
N PHE A 25 32.56 -17.09 21.58
CA PHE A 25 32.31 -16.44 22.86
C PHE A 25 31.03 -16.96 23.51
N ASP A 26 30.99 -16.85 24.84
CA ASP A 26 29.86 -17.29 25.64
C ASP A 26 28.82 -16.17 25.79
N VAL A 27 27.56 -16.56 25.65
CA VAL A 27 26.38 -15.75 25.96
C VAL A 27 25.93 -16.14 27.34
N ILE A 28 25.85 -15.16 28.24
CA ILE A 28 25.48 -15.38 29.64
C ILE A 28 23.99 -15.09 29.80
N SER A 29 23.23 -16.07 30.30
CA SER A 29 21.82 -15.82 30.61
C SER A 29 21.70 -14.98 31.87
N PRO A 30 20.94 -13.88 31.88
CA PRO A 30 20.72 -13.09 33.09
C PRO A 30 19.89 -13.81 34.15
N TYR A 31 19.14 -14.85 33.78
CA TYR A 31 18.38 -15.64 34.74
C TYR A 31 19.24 -16.55 35.59
N THR A 32 20.29 -17.14 35.00
CA THR A 32 21.16 -18.12 35.68
C THR A 32 22.54 -17.57 36.01
N ASN A 33 22.93 -16.45 35.38
CA ASN A 33 24.28 -15.90 35.37
C ASN A 33 25.34 -16.95 34.94
N GLN A 34 24.92 -17.90 34.11
CA GLN A 34 25.76 -18.95 33.52
C GLN A 34 25.67 -18.87 32.00
N THR A 35 26.65 -19.45 31.31
CA THR A 35 26.63 -19.59 29.85
C THR A 35 25.37 -20.35 29.43
N CYS A 36 24.51 -19.71 28.64
CA CYS A 36 23.39 -20.37 27.97
C CYS A 36 23.83 -20.90 26.61
N TRP A 37 24.51 -20.09 25.82
CA TRP A 37 24.94 -20.41 24.46
C TRP A 37 26.43 -20.09 24.25
N THR A 38 27.05 -20.80 23.32
CA THR A 38 28.33 -20.40 22.73
C THR A 38 28.07 -19.95 21.30
N THR A 39 28.71 -18.87 20.85
CA THR A 39 28.49 -18.24 19.53
C THR A 39 29.80 -18.07 18.78
N ALA A 40 29.78 -18.29 17.47
CA ALA A 40 30.93 -18.00 16.60
C ALA A 40 31.25 -16.50 16.56
N SER A 41 32.54 -16.16 16.59
CA SER A 41 33.03 -14.78 16.47
C SER A 41 33.60 -14.56 15.08
N ALA A 42 32.99 -13.63 14.33
CA ALA A 42 33.50 -13.16 13.07
C ALA A 42 34.79 -12.35 13.28
N SER A 43 35.77 -12.59 12.42
CA SER A 43 36.91 -11.71 12.19
C SER A 43 36.55 -10.60 11.19
N ALA A 44 37.44 -9.62 11.01
CA ALA A 44 37.31 -8.64 9.93
C ALA A 44 37.24 -9.30 8.54
N GLN A 45 37.98 -10.40 8.33
CA GLN A 45 37.94 -11.13 7.07
C GLN A 45 36.58 -11.81 6.84
N ASP A 46 35.96 -12.36 7.87
CA ASP A 46 34.62 -12.94 7.77
C ASP A 46 33.58 -11.86 7.46
N ALA A 47 33.75 -10.67 8.04
CA ALA A 47 32.92 -9.51 7.74
C ALA A 47 33.03 -9.07 6.27
N ILE A 48 34.24 -9.04 5.73
CA ILE A 48 34.50 -8.78 4.30
C ILE A 48 33.83 -9.85 3.43
N ARG A 49 33.98 -11.14 3.75
CA ARG A 49 33.31 -12.23 3.02
C ARG A 49 31.78 -12.07 3.01
N ALA A 50 31.19 -11.64 4.13
CA ALA A 50 29.76 -11.37 4.21
C ALA A 50 29.34 -10.20 3.29
N VAL A 51 30.16 -9.16 3.19
CA VAL A 51 29.93 -8.03 2.28
C VAL A 51 30.06 -8.46 0.82
N GLU A 52 31.10 -9.22 0.46
CA GLU A 52 31.32 -9.74 -0.89
C GLU A 52 30.19 -10.68 -1.33
N ALA A 53 29.68 -11.53 -0.42
CA ALA A 53 28.51 -12.36 -0.68
C ALA A 53 27.25 -11.53 -0.94
N ALA A 54 27.03 -10.46 -0.17
CA ALA A 54 25.92 -9.54 -0.37
C ALA A 54 26.03 -8.76 -1.69
N GLU A 55 27.24 -8.35 -2.06
CA GLU A 55 27.53 -7.68 -3.32
C GLU A 55 27.26 -8.61 -4.51
N ALA A 56 27.73 -9.87 -4.44
CA ALA A 56 27.51 -10.86 -5.49
C ALA A 56 26.01 -11.20 -5.70
N ALA A 57 25.21 -11.20 -4.63
CA ALA A 57 23.77 -11.46 -4.69
C ALA A 57 22.93 -10.25 -5.15
N PHE A 58 23.47 -9.03 -5.06
CA PHE A 58 22.71 -7.80 -5.32
C PHE A 58 22.16 -7.68 -6.76
N PRO A 59 22.92 -7.96 -7.84
CA PRO A 59 22.42 -7.83 -9.20
C PRO A 59 21.17 -8.69 -9.49
N SER A 60 21.11 -9.91 -8.95
CA SER A 60 19.95 -10.80 -9.16
C SER A 60 18.78 -10.43 -8.23
N TRP A 61 19.06 -10.10 -6.97
CA TRP A 61 18.02 -9.74 -6.01
C TRP A 61 17.32 -8.42 -6.35
N SER A 62 18.07 -7.40 -6.75
CA SER A 62 17.52 -6.09 -7.13
C SER A 62 16.55 -6.18 -8.32
N GLN A 63 16.73 -7.15 -9.22
CA GLN A 63 15.85 -7.41 -10.37
C GLN A 63 14.69 -8.37 -10.07
N THR A 64 14.69 -9.00 -8.90
CA THR A 64 13.59 -9.89 -8.48
C THR A 64 12.31 -9.08 -8.38
N LYS A 65 11.21 -9.58 -8.98
CA LYS A 65 9.95 -8.82 -9.02
C LYS A 65 9.38 -8.55 -7.61
N PRO A 66 8.73 -7.39 -7.39
CA PRO A 66 8.13 -7.04 -6.10
C PRO A 66 7.27 -8.13 -5.46
N THR A 67 6.46 -8.84 -6.25
CA THR A 67 5.60 -9.93 -5.77
C THR A 67 6.38 -11.08 -5.18
N VAL A 68 7.47 -11.50 -5.83
CA VAL A 68 8.35 -12.58 -5.34
C VAL A 68 9.02 -12.16 -4.03
N ARG A 69 9.50 -10.92 -3.93
CA ARG A 69 10.08 -10.40 -2.68
C ARG A 69 9.04 -10.37 -1.54
N ARG A 70 7.81 -9.92 -1.84
CA ARG A 70 6.69 -9.93 -0.88
C ARG A 70 6.41 -11.33 -0.37
N ASP A 71 6.28 -12.30 -1.27
CA ASP A 71 5.87 -13.66 -0.90
C ASP A 71 6.92 -14.35 -0.02
N ILE A 72 8.21 -14.09 -0.26
CA ILE A 72 9.31 -14.54 0.61
C ILE A 72 9.19 -13.91 2.01
N LEU A 73 8.97 -12.59 2.11
CA LEU A 73 8.85 -11.90 3.39
C LEU A 73 7.60 -12.32 4.18
N LEU A 74 6.46 -12.54 3.50
CA LEU A 74 5.24 -13.08 4.11
C LEU A 74 5.49 -14.49 4.66
N LYS A 75 6.12 -15.36 3.87
CA LYS A 75 6.47 -16.71 4.32
C LYS A 75 7.45 -16.70 5.50
N ALA A 76 8.39 -15.77 5.54
CA ALA A 76 9.27 -15.59 6.70
C ALA A 76 8.49 -15.18 7.95
N ALA A 77 7.48 -14.31 7.83
CA ALA A 77 6.59 -13.95 8.93
C ALA A 77 5.79 -15.16 9.44
N ASP A 78 5.26 -15.98 8.55
CA ASP A 78 4.53 -17.21 8.91
C ASP A 78 5.43 -18.22 9.62
N ILE A 79 6.70 -18.33 9.21
CA ILE A 79 7.69 -19.19 9.89
C ILE A 79 7.98 -18.66 11.29
N LEU A 80 8.20 -17.36 11.45
CA LEU A 80 8.42 -16.75 12.78
C LEU A 80 7.22 -16.95 13.71
N GLU A 81 6.01 -16.78 13.19
CA GLU A 81 4.77 -16.98 13.94
C GLU A 81 4.58 -18.44 14.35
N SER A 82 4.86 -19.38 13.44
CA SER A 82 4.82 -20.81 13.77
C SER A 82 5.84 -21.24 14.84
N ARG A 83 6.85 -20.40 15.10
CA ARG A 83 7.92 -20.60 16.10
C ARG A 83 7.87 -19.57 17.23
N LEU A 84 6.74 -18.88 17.43
CA LEU A 84 6.64 -17.74 18.32
C LEU A 84 7.10 -18.04 19.76
N GLU A 85 6.64 -19.15 20.33
CA GLU A 85 7.01 -19.53 21.71
C GLU A 85 8.51 -19.82 21.85
N GLN A 86 9.08 -20.50 20.86
CA GLN A 86 10.52 -20.78 20.81
C GLN A 86 11.35 -19.49 20.66
N ASN A 87 10.89 -18.59 19.79
CA ASN A 87 11.51 -17.28 19.59
C ASN A 87 11.45 -16.42 20.87
N ALA A 88 10.32 -16.45 21.57
CA ALA A 88 10.19 -15.80 22.86
C ALA A 88 11.13 -16.43 23.91
N GLU A 89 11.24 -17.75 23.95
CA GLU A 89 12.17 -18.44 24.85
C GLU A 89 13.63 -18.04 24.63
N TYR A 90 14.08 -17.92 23.37
CA TYR A 90 15.43 -17.42 23.08
C TYR A 90 15.65 -16.02 23.65
N MET A 91 14.69 -15.12 23.45
CA MET A 91 14.77 -13.78 24.04
C MET A 91 14.87 -13.82 25.55
N ARG A 92 13.97 -14.57 26.20
CA ARG A 92 13.94 -14.68 27.67
C ARG A 92 15.30 -15.19 28.17
N THR A 93 15.79 -16.28 27.60
CA THR A 93 17.07 -16.88 28.00
C THR A 93 18.24 -15.92 27.82
N GLU A 94 18.29 -15.14 26.73
CA GLU A 94 19.42 -14.25 26.41
C GLU A 94 19.38 -12.90 27.13
N MET A 95 18.19 -12.31 27.34
CA MET A 95 18.07 -10.92 27.79
C MET A 95 17.30 -10.71 29.10
N GLY A 96 16.66 -11.76 29.63
CA GLY A 96 15.89 -11.68 30.88
C GLY A 96 14.52 -11.02 30.73
N ALA A 97 14.03 -10.87 29.49
CA ALA A 97 12.68 -10.35 29.22
C ALA A 97 11.61 -11.26 29.85
N ASP A 98 10.53 -10.68 30.37
CA ASP A 98 9.40 -11.45 30.86
C ASP A 98 8.54 -12.01 29.71
N VAL A 99 7.58 -12.88 30.04
CA VAL A 99 6.66 -13.51 29.07
C VAL A 99 5.80 -12.47 28.37
N GLY A 100 5.33 -11.44 29.08
CA GLY A 100 4.57 -10.34 28.50
C GLY A 100 5.37 -9.59 27.44
N ALA A 101 6.60 -9.19 27.77
CA ALA A 101 7.49 -8.48 26.86
C ALA A 101 7.91 -9.35 25.65
N SER A 102 8.28 -10.60 25.87
CA SER A 102 8.79 -11.49 24.81
C SER A 102 7.66 -12.06 23.93
N GLN A 103 6.70 -12.77 24.54
CA GLN A 103 5.68 -13.56 23.84
C GLN A 103 4.47 -12.72 23.39
N HIS A 104 4.13 -11.66 24.11
CA HIS A 104 2.92 -10.87 23.83
C HIS A 104 3.21 -9.48 23.22
N PHE A 105 4.45 -9.02 23.25
CA PHE A 105 4.82 -7.71 22.72
C PHE A 105 5.86 -7.78 21.59
N ILE A 106 7.13 -8.06 21.89
CA ILE A 106 8.25 -7.86 20.95
C ILE A 106 8.22 -8.84 19.77
N VAL A 107 8.09 -10.16 20.02
CA VAL A 107 8.06 -11.15 18.92
C VAL A 107 6.83 -10.92 18.03
N PRO A 108 5.60 -10.79 18.57
CA PRO A 108 4.43 -10.48 17.74
C PRO A 108 4.57 -9.16 16.97
N LEU A 109 5.16 -8.13 17.57
CA LEU A 109 5.36 -6.84 16.90
C LEU A 109 6.30 -6.97 15.70
N GLY A 110 7.43 -7.67 15.85
CA GLY A 110 8.35 -7.94 14.74
C GLY A 110 7.68 -8.69 13.59
N ILE A 111 6.84 -9.69 13.90
CA ILE A 111 6.06 -10.45 12.90
C ILE A 111 5.07 -9.53 12.17
N ARG A 112 4.30 -8.71 12.90
CA ARG A 112 3.36 -7.76 12.29
C ARG A 112 4.07 -6.73 11.41
N MET A 113 5.23 -6.21 11.85
CA MET A 113 6.06 -5.30 11.06
C MET A 113 6.54 -5.97 9.77
N LEU A 114 6.99 -7.23 9.83
CA LEU A 114 7.44 -7.95 8.65
C LEU A 114 6.30 -8.11 7.61
N ARG A 115 5.08 -8.41 8.08
CA ARG A 115 3.90 -8.49 7.21
C ARG A 115 3.54 -7.14 6.59
N ASP A 116 3.57 -6.06 7.37
CA ASP A 116 3.30 -4.71 6.88
C ASP A 116 4.35 -4.28 5.84
N ILE A 117 5.64 -4.51 6.10
CA ILE A 117 6.73 -4.25 5.15
C ILE A 117 6.49 -5.02 3.84
N ALA A 118 6.15 -6.31 3.92
CA ALA A 118 5.85 -7.12 2.74
C ALA A 118 4.66 -6.55 1.95
N GLY A 119 3.59 -6.13 2.64
CA GLY A 119 2.41 -5.52 2.03
C GLY A 119 2.70 -4.20 1.30
N ARG A 120 3.74 -3.47 1.70
CA ARG A 120 4.14 -2.18 1.10
C ARG A 120 5.07 -2.28 -0.10
N ILE A 121 5.63 -3.46 -0.41
CA ILE A 121 6.64 -3.57 -1.49
C ILE A 121 6.07 -3.09 -2.83
N THR A 122 4.81 -3.39 -3.12
CA THR A 122 4.15 -2.99 -4.36
C THR A 122 3.77 -1.51 -4.41
N SER A 123 3.86 -0.78 -3.29
CA SER A 123 3.65 0.67 -3.26
C SER A 123 4.91 1.48 -3.54
N ILE A 124 6.06 0.83 -3.77
CA ILE A 124 7.28 1.54 -4.22
C ILE A 124 7.03 2.01 -5.66
N CYS A 125 6.81 3.31 -5.83
CA CYS A 125 6.59 3.92 -7.12
C CYS A 125 7.48 5.15 -7.35
N GLY A 126 7.82 5.35 -8.62
CA GLY A 126 8.40 6.58 -9.12
C GLY A 126 7.34 7.64 -9.41
N SER A 127 7.74 8.69 -10.13
CA SER A 127 6.81 9.71 -10.65
C SER A 127 7.21 10.18 -12.04
N VAL A 128 6.27 10.77 -12.77
CA VAL A 128 6.51 11.39 -14.09
C VAL A 128 6.05 12.85 -13.99
N PRO A 129 6.90 13.76 -13.52
CA PRO A 129 6.52 15.17 -13.40
C PRO A 129 6.47 15.83 -14.78
N VAL A 130 5.63 16.85 -14.90
CA VAL A 130 5.67 17.79 -16.03
C VAL A 130 6.92 18.65 -15.88
N VAL A 131 7.69 18.78 -16.96
CA VAL A 131 8.89 19.61 -17.01
C VAL A 131 8.62 20.91 -17.75
N GLU A 132 9.45 21.93 -17.51
CA GLU A 132 9.26 23.29 -18.05
C GLU A 132 9.51 23.38 -19.56
N GLU A 133 10.50 22.66 -20.08
CA GLU A 133 10.91 22.74 -21.49
C GLU A 133 10.02 21.87 -22.40
N GLU A 134 9.52 22.46 -23.48
CA GLU A 134 8.67 21.79 -24.46
C GLU A 134 9.40 20.63 -25.16
N GLY A 135 8.71 19.51 -25.34
CA GLY A 135 9.30 18.29 -25.91
C GLY A 135 10.32 17.56 -25.02
N GLN A 136 10.50 17.98 -23.77
CA GLN A 136 11.20 17.19 -22.73
C GLN A 136 10.21 16.42 -21.86
N SER A 137 10.72 15.37 -21.22
CA SER A 137 9.98 14.61 -20.23
C SER A 137 10.95 14.04 -19.20
N ALA A 138 10.48 13.95 -17.95
CA ALA A 138 11.26 13.36 -16.87
C ALA A 138 10.54 12.15 -16.27
N MET A 139 11.32 11.13 -15.96
CA MET A 139 10.89 9.99 -15.16
C MET A 139 11.75 9.91 -13.91
N ILE A 140 11.11 9.85 -12.75
CA ILE A 140 11.73 9.70 -11.45
C ILE A 140 11.60 8.25 -11.02
N TYR A 141 12.71 7.55 -10.87
CA TYR A 141 12.78 6.17 -10.41
C TYR A 141 13.12 6.08 -8.93
N LYS A 142 12.61 5.03 -8.27
CA LYS A 142 13.05 4.60 -6.95
C LYS A 142 13.80 3.28 -7.11
N GLU A 143 15.09 3.28 -6.80
CA GLU A 143 15.98 2.14 -7.01
C GLU A 143 16.62 1.70 -5.69
N PRO A 144 16.94 0.42 -5.49
CA PRO A 144 17.73 -0.01 -4.34
C PRO A 144 19.12 0.61 -4.36
N MET A 145 19.68 0.87 -3.17
CA MET A 145 21.00 1.48 -3.00
C MET A 145 22.16 0.53 -3.24
N GLY A 146 22.02 -0.76 -2.92
CA GLY A 146 23.10 -1.77 -2.99
C GLY A 146 23.16 -2.65 -1.75
N VAL A 147 24.36 -2.78 -1.16
CA VAL A 147 24.58 -3.52 0.08
C VAL A 147 24.35 -2.63 1.30
N ILE A 148 23.53 -3.09 2.25
CA ILE A 148 23.16 -2.36 3.46
C ILE A 148 23.74 -3.05 4.69
N LEU A 149 24.50 -2.32 5.51
CA LEU A 149 24.96 -2.82 6.81
C LEU A 149 23.97 -2.42 7.91
N GLY A 150 23.37 -3.41 8.54
CA GLY A 150 22.51 -3.28 9.71
C GLY A 150 23.22 -3.67 10.99
N ILE A 151 23.26 -2.80 11.99
CA ILE A 151 23.90 -3.08 13.29
C ILE A 151 22.85 -2.89 14.39
N VAL A 152 22.53 -3.96 15.10
CA VAL A 152 21.30 -4.06 15.90
C VAL A 152 21.57 -4.43 17.38
N PRO A 153 20.77 -3.91 18.33
CA PRO A 153 20.98 -4.09 19.77
C PRO A 153 20.31 -5.37 20.27
N TRP A 154 20.33 -5.62 21.57
CA TRP A 154 19.84 -6.88 22.15
C TRP A 154 18.42 -6.84 22.71
N ASN A 155 17.87 -5.66 22.97
CA ASN A 155 16.68 -5.52 23.82
C ASN A 155 15.35 -5.83 23.12
N ALA A 156 15.31 -5.84 21.78
CA ALA A 156 14.13 -6.24 20.99
C ALA A 156 14.54 -6.87 19.64
N PRO A 157 15.20 -8.05 19.63
CA PRO A 157 15.94 -8.55 18.49
C PRO A 157 15.08 -8.81 17.24
N TYR A 158 13.84 -9.28 17.42
CA TYR A 158 12.94 -9.50 16.28
C TYR A 158 12.43 -8.20 15.65
N VAL A 159 12.20 -7.15 16.46
CA VAL A 159 11.81 -5.83 15.95
C VAL A 159 12.97 -5.19 15.19
N PHE A 160 14.16 -5.13 15.80
CA PHE A 160 15.31 -4.48 15.19
C PHE A 160 15.89 -5.25 14.02
N GLY A 161 15.90 -6.58 14.08
CA GLY A 161 16.33 -7.40 12.95
C GLY A 161 15.40 -7.25 11.75
N VAL A 162 14.07 -7.23 11.97
CA VAL A 162 13.09 -6.95 10.89
C VAL A 162 13.29 -5.54 10.33
N ARG A 163 13.38 -4.51 11.17
CA ARG A 163 13.62 -3.12 10.70
C ARG A 163 14.89 -2.98 9.87
N SER A 164 15.97 -3.59 10.36
CA SER A 164 17.30 -3.44 9.80
C SER A 164 17.48 -4.21 8.50
N ALA A 165 16.94 -5.43 8.43
CA ALA A 165 17.11 -6.31 7.28
C ALA A 165 15.90 -6.31 6.33
N ALA A 166 14.67 -6.41 6.84
CA ALA A 166 13.49 -6.62 6.00
C ALA A 166 13.17 -5.40 5.13
N CYS A 167 13.30 -4.17 5.66
CA CYS A 167 13.10 -2.95 4.86
C CYS A 167 14.11 -2.86 3.70
N ALA A 168 15.39 -3.19 3.97
CA ALA A 168 16.42 -3.22 2.94
C ALA A 168 16.09 -4.26 1.85
N LEU A 169 15.77 -5.50 2.26
CA LEU A 169 15.39 -6.59 1.37
C LEU A 169 14.14 -6.25 0.53
N ALA A 170 13.12 -5.67 1.16
CA ALA A 170 11.88 -5.24 0.54
C ALA A 170 12.12 -4.23 -0.60
N ALA A 171 12.99 -3.24 -0.34
CA ALA A 171 13.43 -2.25 -1.32
C ALA A 171 14.30 -2.84 -2.46
N GLY A 172 14.74 -4.10 -2.35
CA GLY A 172 15.58 -4.78 -3.35
C GLY A 172 17.09 -4.70 -3.07
N ASN A 173 17.48 -4.28 -1.87
CA ASN A 173 18.86 -4.29 -1.41
C ASN A 173 19.25 -5.67 -0.86
N THR A 174 20.54 -5.96 -0.82
CA THR A 174 21.09 -7.05 0.01
C THR A 174 21.60 -6.47 1.33
N THR A 175 21.73 -7.29 2.37
CA THR A 175 22.04 -6.79 3.70
C THR A 175 22.91 -7.73 4.52
N ILE A 176 23.76 -7.13 5.36
CA ILE A 176 24.50 -7.79 6.42
C ILE A 176 23.91 -7.30 7.73
N LEU A 177 23.52 -8.23 8.60
CA LEU A 177 23.09 -7.96 9.96
C LEU A 177 24.23 -8.30 10.92
N LYS A 178 24.80 -7.28 11.58
CA LYS A 178 25.69 -7.46 12.74
C LYS A 178 24.83 -7.49 13.99
N SER A 179 24.65 -8.68 14.56
CA SER A 179 23.87 -8.87 15.77
C SER A 179 24.59 -8.39 17.02
N SER A 180 23.82 -8.13 18.07
CA SER A 180 24.38 -7.97 19.41
C SER A 180 24.88 -9.32 19.92
N GLU A 181 26.06 -9.28 20.50
CA GLU A 181 26.70 -10.36 21.25
C GLU A 181 25.86 -10.86 22.44
N LEU A 182 24.89 -10.07 22.92
CA LEU A 182 24.03 -10.44 24.04
C LEU A 182 22.78 -11.20 23.61
N SER A 183 22.44 -11.26 22.32
CA SER A 183 21.25 -11.98 21.82
C SER A 183 21.44 -12.69 20.46
N PRO A 184 22.58 -13.36 20.21
CA PRO A 184 22.89 -13.91 18.90
C PRO A 184 21.95 -15.04 18.47
N CYS A 185 21.39 -15.83 19.38
CA CYS A 185 20.46 -16.92 19.05
C CYS A 185 19.13 -16.37 18.52
N SER A 186 18.62 -15.29 19.11
CA SER A 186 17.41 -14.61 18.62
C SER A 186 17.60 -14.10 17.18
N TYR A 187 18.76 -13.51 16.87
CA TYR A 187 19.08 -13.04 15.52
C TYR A 187 19.36 -14.17 14.53
N TRP A 188 19.99 -15.25 14.97
CA TRP A 188 20.12 -16.47 14.18
C TRP A 188 18.75 -17.04 13.81
N ALA A 189 17.84 -17.16 14.77
CA ALA A 189 16.47 -17.66 14.53
C ALA A 189 15.72 -16.79 13.51
N LEU A 190 15.87 -15.46 13.60
CA LEU A 190 15.33 -14.53 12.61
C LEU A 190 15.92 -14.77 11.21
N ALA A 191 17.24 -14.79 11.07
CA ALA A 191 17.91 -14.99 9.78
C ALA A 191 17.58 -16.36 9.17
N ARG A 192 17.42 -17.40 10.01
CA ARG A 192 16.94 -18.72 9.58
C ARG A 192 15.52 -18.69 9.07
N ALA A 193 14.62 -17.91 9.66
CA ALA A 193 13.26 -17.77 9.12
C ALA A 193 13.26 -17.20 7.69
N PHE A 194 14.12 -16.21 7.39
CA PHE A 194 14.29 -15.71 6.03
C PHE A 194 14.87 -16.77 5.08
N HIS A 195 15.89 -17.50 5.52
CA HIS A 195 16.48 -18.57 4.71
C HIS A 195 15.47 -19.69 4.43
N ASP A 196 14.76 -20.17 5.45
CA ASP A 196 13.72 -21.20 5.34
C ASP A 196 12.53 -20.72 4.48
N ALA A 197 12.29 -19.41 4.41
CA ALA A 197 11.31 -18.82 3.51
C ALA A 197 11.71 -18.91 2.03
N GLY A 198 12.99 -19.14 1.73
CA GLY A 198 13.53 -19.20 0.38
C GLY A 198 14.25 -17.93 -0.07
N LEU A 199 14.68 -17.08 0.88
CA LEU A 199 15.52 -15.93 0.55
C LEU A 199 16.84 -16.44 -0.09
N PRO A 200 17.26 -15.92 -1.25
CA PRO A 200 18.46 -16.40 -1.93
C PRO A 200 19.73 -16.21 -1.09
N ALA A 201 20.68 -17.13 -1.27
CA ALA A 201 21.99 -17.04 -0.65
C ALA A 201 22.66 -15.67 -0.91
N GLY A 202 23.29 -15.12 0.12
CA GLY A 202 23.95 -13.81 0.08
C GLY A 202 23.01 -12.61 0.25
N CYS A 203 21.69 -12.74 0.10
CA CYS A 203 20.79 -11.60 0.26
C CYS A 203 20.72 -11.09 1.71
N LEU A 204 20.74 -12.01 2.68
CA LEU A 204 20.90 -11.73 4.10
C LEU A 204 22.09 -12.52 4.63
N ASN A 205 23.05 -11.81 5.21
CA ASN A 205 24.18 -12.42 5.93
C ASN A 205 24.09 -12.00 7.41
N LEU A 206 24.39 -12.90 8.33
CA LEU A 206 24.39 -12.66 9.77
C LEU A 206 25.80 -12.83 10.31
N VAL A 207 26.32 -11.81 10.98
CA VAL A 207 27.61 -11.86 11.67
C VAL A 207 27.46 -11.47 13.14
N SER A 208 28.12 -12.23 14.00
CA SER A 208 28.31 -11.93 15.43
C SER A 208 29.80 -11.84 15.72
N CYS A 209 30.22 -11.01 16.68
CA CYS A 209 31.60 -10.95 17.12
C CYS A 209 31.67 -10.59 18.61
N ARG A 210 32.82 -10.89 19.23
CA ARG A 210 33.11 -10.46 20.60
C ARG A 210 33.09 -8.93 20.71
N PRO A 211 32.67 -8.37 21.86
CA PRO A 211 32.68 -6.93 22.08
C PRO A 211 33.98 -6.22 21.70
N GLN A 212 35.13 -6.81 22.04
CA GLN A 212 36.44 -6.23 21.75
C GLN A 212 36.81 -6.23 20.27
N ASP A 213 36.26 -7.14 19.47
CA ASP A 213 36.53 -7.25 18.03
C ASP A 213 35.57 -6.37 17.21
N ALA A 214 34.46 -5.93 17.82
CA ALA A 214 33.39 -5.20 17.14
C ALA A 214 33.88 -3.93 16.40
N PRO A 215 34.80 -3.09 16.94
CA PRO A 215 35.30 -1.94 16.20
C PRO A 215 35.99 -2.33 14.89
N GLU A 216 36.85 -3.35 14.90
CA GLU A 216 37.57 -3.81 13.72
C GLU A 216 36.62 -4.41 12.68
N VAL A 217 35.73 -5.31 13.12
CA VAL A 217 34.72 -5.97 12.28
C VAL A 217 33.78 -4.96 11.62
N VAL A 218 33.25 -4.01 12.40
CA VAL A 218 32.31 -3.00 11.89
C VAL A 218 33.01 -2.03 10.96
N ASN A 219 34.21 -1.55 11.30
CA ASN A 219 34.94 -0.62 10.43
C ASN A 219 35.33 -1.28 9.10
N ALA A 220 35.74 -2.55 9.10
CA ALA A 220 36.03 -3.27 7.87
C ALA A 220 34.82 -3.27 6.90
N MET A 221 33.60 -3.47 7.42
CA MET A 221 32.38 -3.39 6.60
C MET A 221 32.01 -1.96 6.20
N ILE A 222 32.15 -0.98 7.11
CA ILE A 222 31.86 0.44 6.81
C ILE A 222 32.83 0.98 5.77
N GLU A 223 34.10 0.58 5.78
CA GLU A 223 35.11 1.05 4.83
C GLU A 223 34.94 0.39 3.45
N HIS A 224 34.40 -0.82 3.40
CA HIS A 224 34.23 -1.57 2.16
C HIS A 224 33.44 -0.78 1.10
N PRO A 225 33.90 -0.71 -0.17
CA PRO A 225 33.28 0.08 -1.21
C PRO A 225 31.90 -0.44 -1.64
N ALA A 226 31.57 -1.72 -1.41
CA ALA A 226 30.27 -2.27 -1.76
C ALA A 226 29.12 -1.79 -0.85
N VAL A 227 29.42 -1.45 0.42
CA VAL A 227 28.41 -1.00 1.38
C VAL A 227 27.96 0.42 1.02
N ARG A 228 26.64 0.62 0.90
CA ARG A 228 26.04 1.86 0.38
C ARG A 228 25.30 2.65 1.44
N LYS A 229 24.86 2.00 2.52
CA LYS A 229 24.21 2.65 3.67
C LYS A 229 24.40 1.82 4.93
N ILE A 230 24.45 2.50 6.06
CA ILE A 230 24.45 1.90 7.38
C ILE A 230 23.12 2.22 8.06
N ASN A 231 22.56 1.26 8.79
CA ASN A 231 21.56 1.57 9.80
C ASN A 231 22.03 1.01 11.14
N PHE A 232 21.97 1.85 12.18
CA PHE A 232 22.44 1.50 13.51
C PHE A 232 21.36 1.84 14.54
N THR A 233 21.13 0.87 15.42
CA THR A 233 20.30 1.04 16.60
C THR A 233 21.13 0.71 17.84
N GLY A 234 21.20 1.64 18.81
CA GLY A 234 21.95 1.43 20.05
C GLY A 234 22.28 2.70 20.80
N SER A 235 23.32 2.66 21.63
CA SER A 235 23.68 3.82 22.47
C SER A 235 24.17 5.02 21.64
N THR A 236 23.87 6.24 22.09
CA THR A 236 24.36 7.47 21.45
C THR A 236 25.89 7.52 21.38
N ALA A 237 26.59 7.00 22.39
CA ALA A 237 28.06 6.99 22.40
C ALA A 237 28.66 6.14 21.27
N VAL A 238 28.08 4.96 21.02
CA VAL A 238 28.49 4.09 19.89
C VAL A 238 28.01 4.68 18.56
N GLY A 239 26.80 5.22 18.52
CA GLY A 239 26.24 5.88 17.33
C GLY A 239 27.12 7.01 16.82
N ARG A 240 27.72 7.83 17.70
CA ARG A 240 28.68 8.88 17.31
C ARG A 240 29.93 8.31 16.61
N LYS A 241 30.45 7.17 17.08
CA LYS A 241 31.62 6.51 16.46
C LYS A 241 31.27 5.98 15.08
N ILE A 242 30.14 5.29 14.95
CA ILE A 242 29.65 4.73 13.68
C ILE A 242 29.35 5.86 12.69
N ALA A 243 28.65 6.92 13.12
CA ALA A 243 28.38 8.09 12.29
C ALA A 243 29.67 8.78 11.81
N GLY A 244 30.68 8.87 12.68
CA GLY A 244 32.00 9.38 12.33
C GLY A 244 32.67 8.55 11.23
N ALA A 245 32.68 7.22 11.37
CA ALA A 245 33.21 6.31 10.36
C ALA A 245 32.42 6.38 9.04
N CYS A 246 31.09 6.48 9.11
CA CYS A 246 30.23 6.68 7.94
C CYS A 246 30.56 8.00 7.22
N GLY A 247 30.75 9.09 7.96
CA GLY A 247 31.11 10.39 7.43
C GLY A 247 32.47 10.40 6.74
N GLN A 248 33.48 9.74 7.33
CA GLN A 248 34.79 9.56 6.71
C GLN A 248 34.72 8.81 5.38
N ASN A 249 33.75 7.90 5.25
CA ASN A 249 33.54 7.06 4.07
C ASN A 249 32.44 7.57 3.12
N LEU A 250 31.86 8.75 3.39
CA LEU A 250 30.73 9.34 2.65
C LEU A 250 29.52 8.41 2.50
N LYS A 251 29.26 7.58 3.50
CA LYS A 251 28.13 6.64 3.51
C LYS A 251 26.96 7.22 4.32
N PRO A 252 25.75 7.35 3.75
CA PRO A 252 24.58 7.75 4.52
C PRO A 252 24.32 6.74 5.64
N CYS A 253 23.78 7.23 6.76
CA CYS A 253 23.40 6.36 7.87
C CYS A 253 22.05 6.76 8.48
N LEU A 254 21.30 5.75 8.93
CA LEU A 254 20.12 5.89 9.77
C LEU A 254 20.53 5.57 11.21
N MET A 255 20.16 6.44 12.14
CA MET A 255 20.52 6.34 13.56
C MET A 255 19.25 6.32 14.42
N GLU A 256 19.00 5.21 15.10
CA GLU A 256 17.99 5.11 16.16
C GLU A 256 18.74 4.94 17.49
N LEU A 257 18.79 6.01 18.29
CA LEU A 257 19.62 6.07 19.48
C LEU A 257 18.75 6.26 20.73
N GLY A 258 19.36 6.03 21.88
CA GLY A 258 18.70 6.11 23.19
C GLY A 258 17.87 7.38 23.45
N GLY A 259 17.04 7.30 24.48
CA GLY A 259 16.12 8.35 24.89
C GLY A 259 16.32 8.83 26.33
N LYS A 260 15.69 9.97 26.66
CA LYS A 260 15.42 10.38 28.05
C LYS A 260 13.99 10.92 28.12
N ASN A 261 13.05 10.00 27.91
CA ASN A 261 11.69 10.32 27.51
C ASN A 261 10.89 10.88 28.69
N SER A 262 10.05 11.87 28.40
CA SER A 262 9.24 12.55 29.41
C SER A 262 7.77 12.18 29.32
N ALA A 263 7.14 11.90 30.46
CA ALA A 263 5.70 11.86 30.63
C ALA A 263 5.26 13.13 31.38
N ILE A 264 4.50 13.99 30.72
CA ILE A 264 3.93 15.21 31.30
C ILE A 264 2.52 14.91 31.79
N VAL A 265 2.25 15.15 33.07
CA VAL A 265 0.94 14.95 33.71
C VAL A 265 0.38 16.32 34.09
N CYS A 266 -0.54 16.83 33.28
CA CYS A 266 -1.11 18.16 33.42
C CYS A 266 -2.10 18.26 34.59
N ALA A 267 -2.44 19.49 35.00
CA ALA A 267 -3.35 19.76 36.11
C ALA A 267 -4.75 19.10 36.00
N ASP A 268 -5.20 18.87 34.77
CA ASP A 268 -6.50 18.29 34.40
C ASP A 268 -6.37 16.82 33.95
N ALA A 269 -5.24 16.16 34.21
CA ALA A 269 -5.05 14.79 33.79
C ALA A 269 -5.96 13.82 34.57
N ASP A 270 -6.58 12.87 33.86
CA ASP A 270 -7.18 11.71 34.52
C ASP A 270 -6.08 10.88 35.21
N ILE A 271 -6.11 10.85 36.55
CA ILE A 271 -5.07 10.23 37.37
C ILE A 271 -4.91 8.75 37.05
N LYS A 272 -6.01 8.03 36.84
CA LYS A 272 -5.98 6.58 36.58
C LYS A 272 -5.27 6.27 35.25
N THR A 273 -5.62 7.00 34.20
CA THR A 273 -5.00 6.88 32.88
C THR A 273 -3.52 7.26 32.91
N ALA A 274 -3.19 8.37 33.59
CA ALA A 274 -1.82 8.83 33.75
C ALA A 274 -0.96 7.81 34.51
N VAL A 275 -1.43 7.27 35.64
CA VAL A 275 -0.70 6.27 36.42
C VAL A 275 -0.48 5.00 35.59
N LYS A 276 -1.51 4.47 34.93
CA LYS A 276 -1.38 3.28 34.07
C LYS A 276 -0.36 3.50 32.95
N GLY A 277 -0.42 4.65 32.29
CA GLY A 277 0.50 5.02 31.21
C GLY A 277 1.94 5.20 31.71
N VAL A 278 2.14 5.84 32.86
CA VAL A 278 3.47 6.04 33.45
C VAL A 278 4.08 4.72 33.90
N VAL A 279 3.34 3.86 34.60
CA VAL A 279 3.83 2.54 35.04
C VAL A 279 4.20 1.67 33.85
N GLY A 280 3.30 1.56 32.86
CA GLY A 280 3.58 0.79 31.63
C GLY A 280 4.77 1.35 30.86
N GLY A 281 4.86 2.67 30.72
CA GLY A 281 5.95 3.32 30.01
C GLY A 281 7.31 3.22 30.70
N ALA A 282 7.36 3.22 32.04
CA ALA A 282 8.62 3.20 32.79
C ALA A 282 9.18 1.78 32.98
N TYR A 283 8.32 0.76 33.13
CA TYR A 283 8.74 -0.53 33.69
C TYR A 283 8.51 -1.75 32.76
N LEU A 284 7.86 -1.59 31.61
CA LEU A 284 7.76 -2.66 30.60
C LEU A 284 9.16 -3.14 30.17
N ASN A 285 9.35 -4.46 30.05
CA ASN A 285 10.65 -5.09 29.74
C ASN A 285 11.78 -4.62 30.68
N SER A 286 11.47 -4.49 31.97
CA SER A 286 12.38 -3.97 32.99
C SER A 286 12.91 -2.56 32.69
N GLY A 287 12.20 -1.75 31.90
CA GLY A 287 12.63 -0.41 31.46
C GLY A 287 13.76 -0.41 30.41
N GLN A 288 14.09 -1.57 29.83
CA GLN A 288 15.15 -1.74 28.84
C GLN A 288 14.65 -1.47 27.41
N ILE A 289 13.99 -0.32 27.23
CA ILE A 289 13.39 0.12 25.96
C ILE A 289 13.80 1.58 25.74
N CYS A 290 14.27 1.92 24.54
CA CYS A 290 14.74 3.28 24.21
C CYS A 290 13.66 4.36 24.43
N MET A 291 12.38 3.99 24.28
CA MET A 291 11.19 4.82 24.53
C MET A 291 10.72 4.87 25.99
N ALA A 292 11.37 4.15 26.92
CA ALA A 292 10.90 4.05 28.30
C ALA A 292 10.78 5.41 28.99
N THR A 293 9.78 5.58 29.84
CA THR A 293 9.56 6.80 30.64
C THR A 293 10.65 6.91 31.69
N ASP A 294 11.59 7.84 31.48
CA ASP A 294 12.63 8.16 32.44
C ASP A 294 12.24 9.33 33.36
N ARG A 295 11.55 10.32 32.81
CA ARG A 295 11.23 11.58 33.48
C ARG A 295 9.71 11.75 33.57
N ILE A 296 9.21 11.94 34.78
CA ILE A 296 7.81 12.23 35.05
C ILE A 296 7.73 13.69 35.50
N LEU A 297 6.97 14.50 34.78
CA LEU A 297 6.75 15.92 35.06
C LEU A 297 5.29 16.10 35.45
N VAL A 298 5.02 16.27 36.74
CA VAL A 298 3.64 16.33 37.27
C VAL A 298 3.31 17.73 37.76
N HIS A 299 2.14 18.23 37.37
CA HIS A 299 1.67 19.55 37.78
C HIS A 299 1.42 19.60 39.31
N SER A 300 1.86 20.68 39.95
CA SER A 300 1.85 20.88 41.41
C SER A 300 0.48 20.66 42.05
N SER A 301 -0.60 21.11 41.39
CA SER A 301 -1.98 20.98 41.88
C SER A 301 -2.48 19.54 42.07
N ILE A 302 -1.93 18.56 41.35
CA ILE A 302 -2.34 17.15 41.41
C ILE A 302 -1.24 16.22 41.91
N ALA A 303 -0.01 16.73 42.08
CA ALA A 303 1.16 15.94 42.44
C ALA A 303 0.95 15.05 43.69
N PRO A 304 0.35 15.51 44.81
CA PRO A 304 0.14 14.67 45.98
C PRO A 304 -0.72 13.43 45.67
N VAL A 305 -1.84 13.62 44.97
CA VAL A 305 -2.77 12.53 44.65
C VAL A 305 -2.18 11.59 43.60
N PHE A 306 -1.51 12.14 42.58
CA PHE A 306 -0.86 11.36 41.53
C PHE A 306 0.28 10.48 42.08
N ILE A 307 1.16 11.04 42.92
CA ILE A 307 2.31 10.31 43.47
C ILE A 307 1.86 9.17 44.38
N GLU A 308 0.84 9.39 45.22
CA GLU A 308 0.31 8.31 46.06
C GLU A 308 -0.34 7.20 45.22
N ALA A 309 -1.13 7.56 44.20
CA ALA A 309 -1.71 6.57 43.28
C ALA A 309 -0.63 5.80 42.50
N LEU A 310 0.46 6.46 42.12
CA LEU A 310 1.60 5.83 41.45
C LEU A 310 2.34 4.85 42.38
N LYS A 311 2.56 5.22 43.65
CA LYS A 311 3.11 4.31 44.67
C LYS A 311 2.23 3.09 44.89
N GLU A 312 0.92 3.30 45.00
CA GLU A 312 -0.06 2.23 45.18
C GLU A 312 -0.03 1.26 43.99
N ALA A 313 -0.02 1.78 42.75
CA ALA A 313 0.06 0.95 41.54
C ALA A 313 1.35 0.11 41.48
N LEU A 314 2.49 0.68 41.89
CA LEU A 314 3.76 -0.05 41.93
C LEU A 314 3.83 -1.09 43.05
N THR A 315 3.06 -0.91 44.13
CA THR A 315 3.02 -1.86 45.25
C THR A 315 1.99 -2.98 45.01
N SER A 316 0.82 -2.64 44.50
CA SER A 316 -0.29 -3.57 44.22
C SER A 316 -0.08 -4.39 42.94
N GLY A 317 0.72 -3.88 41.99
CA GLY A 317 1.06 -4.58 40.75
C GLY A 317 2.11 -5.69 40.90
N VAL A 318 2.68 -5.86 42.09
CA VAL A 318 3.64 -6.93 42.39
C VAL A 318 2.91 -8.03 43.13
N ASP A 319 2.71 -9.18 42.48
CA ASP A 319 2.37 -10.41 43.20
C ASP A 319 3.53 -10.71 44.17
N PRO A 320 3.30 -10.85 45.49
CA PRO A 320 4.35 -11.17 46.44
C PRO A 320 5.11 -12.46 46.12
N ALA A 321 4.52 -13.36 45.32
CA ALA A 321 5.18 -14.58 44.82
C ALA A 321 6.00 -14.34 43.54
N SER A 322 5.82 -13.21 42.86
CA SER A 322 6.55 -12.85 41.64
C SER A 322 7.94 -12.31 41.95
N GLN A 323 8.91 -12.73 41.15
CA GLN A 323 10.29 -12.27 41.25
C GLN A 323 10.44 -10.88 40.63
N PRO A 324 11.36 -10.03 41.14
CA PRO A 324 11.59 -8.73 40.53
C PRO A 324 12.03 -8.84 39.05
N PRO A 325 11.77 -7.80 38.24
CA PRO A 325 12.21 -7.76 36.85
C PRO A 325 13.71 -8.02 36.71
N THR A 326 14.09 -8.68 35.61
CA THR A 326 15.47 -9.06 35.33
C THR A 326 16.09 -8.07 34.35
N LEU A 327 17.25 -7.52 34.69
CA LEU A 327 18.07 -6.73 33.75
C LEU A 327 18.92 -7.66 32.88
N VAL A 328 19.51 -7.14 31.80
CA VAL A 328 20.29 -7.95 30.86
C VAL A 328 21.59 -8.51 31.44
N ASN A 329 22.23 -7.81 32.40
CA ASN A 329 23.46 -8.27 33.05
C ASN A 329 23.79 -7.47 34.32
N MET A 330 24.79 -7.96 35.07
CA MET A 330 25.28 -7.33 36.30
C MET A 330 25.86 -5.93 36.09
N ALA A 331 26.49 -5.66 34.94
CA ALA A 331 27.07 -4.35 34.66
C ALA A 331 25.97 -3.28 34.53
N SER A 332 24.85 -3.62 33.88
CA SER A 332 23.66 -2.77 33.81
C SER A 332 23.11 -2.45 35.21
N LYS A 333 22.94 -3.47 36.07
CA LYS A 333 22.49 -3.26 37.45
C LYS A 333 23.46 -2.38 38.24
N ALA A 334 24.76 -2.64 38.16
CA ALA A 334 25.78 -1.88 38.87
C ALA A 334 25.77 -0.39 38.47
N ARG A 335 25.65 -0.10 37.17
CA ARG A 335 25.53 1.28 36.66
C ARG A 335 24.29 1.98 37.21
N VAL A 336 23.13 1.32 37.19
CA VAL A 336 21.87 1.93 37.62
C VAL A 336 21.84 2.12 39.13
N ASN A 337 22.34 1.15 39.90
CA ASN A 337 22.51 1.32 41.35
C ASN A 337 23.41 2.51 41.69
N LYS A 338 24.45 2.76 40.89
CA LYS A 338 25.28 3.96 41.04
C LYS A 338 24.47 5.23 40.76
N LEU A 339 23.69 5.29 39.68
CA LEU A 339 22.82 6.44 39.38
C LEU A 339 21.86 6.75 40.54
N VAL A 340 21.26 5.71 41.13
CA VAL A 340 20.36 5.85 42.29
C VAL A 340 21.11 6.38 43.51
N LYS A 341 22.24 5.76 43.87
CA LYS A 341 23.06 6.18 45.03
C LYS A 341 23.56 7.63 44.89
N ASP A 342 24.04 8.00 43.70
CA ASP A 342 24.51 9.35 43.41
C ASP A 342 23.37 10.38 43.50
N ALA A 343 22.17 10.04 43.03
CA ALA A 343 20.99 10.90 43.15
C ALA A 343 20.57 11.11 44.62
N LEU A 344 20.55 10.05 45.43
CA LEU A 344 20.24 10.14 46.85
C LEU A 344 21.27 10.97 47.62
N ALA A 345 22.57 10.79 47.33
CA ALA A 345 23.64 11.63 47.88
C ALA A 345 23.50 13.11 47.45
N GLY A 346 22.91 13.36 46.27
CA GLY A 346 22.58 14.68 45.75
C GLY A 346 21.29 15.31 46.30
N GLY A 347 20.58 14.65 47.23
CA GLY A 347 19.37 15.16 47.87
C GLY A 347 18.04 14.64 47.30
N ALA A 348 18.07 13.70 46.35
CA ALA A 348 16.86 12.98 45.94
C ALA A 348 16.40 12.03 47.06
N HIS A 349 15.17 11.53 46.97
CA HIS A 349 14.62 10.53 47.87
C HIS A 349 13.89 9.44 47.10
N LEU A 350 13.70 8.27 47.72
CA LEU A 350 12.91 7.19 47.17
C LEU A 350 11.42 7.48 47.38
N ILE A 351 10.66 7.54 46.28
CA ILE A 351 9.19 7.49 46.30
C ILE A 351 8.75 6.02 46.40
N HIS A 352 9.42 5.13 45.67
CA HIS A 352 9.21 3.67 45.67
C HIS A 352 10.52 2.94 45.36
N GLY A 353 10.63 1.69 45.83
CA GLY A 353 11.81 0.83 45.67
C GLY A 353 12.79 0.92 46.85
N SER A 354 13.89 0.16 46.77
CA SER A 354 14.95 0.16 47.80
C SER A 354 16.33 0.03 47.17
N VAL A 355 17.35 0.56 47.85
CA VAL A 355 18.76 0.48 47.42
C VAL A 355 19.48 -0.73 48.01
N ASP A 356 18.98 -1.24 49.15
CA ASP A 356 19.69 -2.15 50.04
C ASP A 356 19.09 -3.56 50.11
N GLN A 357 18.10 -3.90 49.27
CA GLN A 357 17.71 -5.30 49.10
C GLN A 357 18.74 -6.03 48.24
N GLU A 358 19.91 -6.29 48.80
CA GLU A 358 20.58 -7.57 48.58
C GLU A 358 19.63 -8.64 49.14
N SER A 359 18.64 -9.05 48.35
CA SER A 359 17.72 -10.12 48.75
C SER A 359 18.54 -11.32 49.16
N ALA A 360 18.41 -11.67 50.43
CA ALA A 360 19.08 -12.78 51.07
C ALA A 360 18.96 -14.06 50.24
N GLN A 361 20.12 -14.72 50.01
CA GLN A 361 20.23 -16.18 49.88
C GLN A 361 19.28 -16.83 48.85
N SER A 362 19.43 -16.52 47.55
CA SER A 362 19.24 -17.46 46.40
C SER A 362 19.13 -16.77 45.03
N ASP A 363 19.03 -15.44 44.97
CA ASP A 363 18.72 -14.75 43.73
C ASP A 363 19.95 -14.32 42.94
N ASN A 364 20.05 -14.81 41.69
CA ASN A 364 21.06 -14.39 40.71
C ASN A 364 21.02 -12.87 40.58
N GLY A 365 22.10 -12.21 41.02
CA GLY A 365 22.13 -10.80 41.44
C GLY A 365 21.78 -9.73 40.41
N VAL A 366 21.23 -10.06 39.24
CA VAL A 366 20.90 -9.15 38.12
C VAL A 366 19.50 -8.53 38.24
N ARG A 367 18.59 -9.13 39.04
CA ARG A 367 17.23 -8.62 39.24
C ARG A 367 17.20 -7.26 39.92
N MET A 368 16.27 -6.41 39.51
CA MET A 368 16.09 -5.06 40.04
C MET A 368 14.61 -4.72 40.10
N ALA A 369 14.09 -4.49 41.32
CA ALA A 369 12.73 -4.00 41.51
C ALA A 369 12.58 -2.58 40.93
N PRO A 370 11.36 -2.18 40.53
CA PRO A 370 11.06 -0.80 40.13
C PRO A 370 11.55 0.21 41.16
N VAL A 371 12.29 1.21 40.70
CA VAL A 371 12.71 2.38 41.51
C VAL A 371 12.05 3.63 40.95
N LEU A 372 11.50 4.44 41.87
CA LEU A 372 10.95 5.75 41.56
C LEU A 372 11.60 6.79 42.48
N LEU A 373 12.30 7.76 41.89
CA LEU A 373 12.96 8.84 42.61
C LEU A 373 12.09 10.11 42.64
N GLY A 374 12.10 10.80 43.77
CA GLY A 374 11.54 12.13 43.97
C GLY A 374 12.62 13.13 44.40
N GLY A 375 12.30 14.42 44.34
CA GLY A 375 13.26 15.48 44.74
C GLY A 375 14.50 15.55 43.83
N VAL A 376 14.39 15.05 42.61
CA VAL A 376 15.46 15.12 41.60
C VAL A 376 15.61 16.53 41.04
N ASN A 377 16.80 16.86 40.56
CA ASN A 377 17.07 18.12 39.87
C ASN A 377 17.88 17.92 38.59
N GLU A 378 17.92 18.95 37.75
CA GLU A 378 18.52 18.89 36.41
C GLU A 378 20.02 18.58 36.40
N LYS A 379 20.74 18.70 37.53
CA LYS A 379 22.18 18.42 37.62
C LYS A 379 22.49 16.95 37.93
N MET A 380 21.49 16.16 38.31
CA MET A 380 21.69 14.76 38.69
C MET A 380 21.82 13.87 37.46
N ASN A 381 22.78 12.94 37.45
CA ASN A 381 22.97 12.00 36.35
C ASN A 381 21.73 11.12 36.10
N ALA A 382 21.01 10.72 37.16
CA ALA A 382 19.75 9.98 37.02
C ALA A 382 18.67 10.75 36.22
N TRP A 383 18.77 12.09 36.17
CA TRP A 383 17.89 12.96 35.39
C TRP A 383 18.40 13.21 33.95
N GLN A 384 19.72 13.25 33.76
CA GLN A 384 20.35 13.59 32.47
C GLN A 384 20.60 12.37 31.57
N GLU A 385 21.00 11.25 32.17
CA GLU A 385 21.47 10.06 31.45
C GLU A 385 20.36 9.01 31.30
N GLU A 386 20.33 8.33 30.16
CA GLU A 386 19.42 7.20 29.92
C GLU A 386 19.67 6.08 30.94
N ALA A 387 18.63 5.71 31.71
CA ALA A 387 18.76 4.68 32.73
C ALA A 387 18.71 3.28 32.13
N PHE A 388 17.90 3.05 31.09
CA PHE A 388 17.75 1.77 30.39
C PHE A 388 17.57 0.57 31.36
N ALA A 389 16.72 0.77 32.37
CA ALA A 389 16.45 -0.14 33.47
C ALA A 389 15.17 0.31 34.18
N SER A 390 14.76 -0.42 35.23
CA SER A 390 13.53 -0.16 35.99
C SER A 390 13.69 1.04 36.94
N LEU A 391 13.98 2.22 36.39
CA LEU A 391 14.23 3.45 37.11
C LEU A 391 13.52 4.62 36.41
N ALA A 392 12.65 5.31 37.14
CA ALA A 392 12.06 6.58 36.73
C ALA A 392 12.26 7.65 37.81
N ALA A 393 12.19 8.91 37.39
CA ALA A 393 12.35 10.06 38.28
C ALA A 393 11.20 11.05 38.10
N CYS A 394 10.64 11.53 39.22
CA CYS A 394 9.48 12.43 39.26
C CYS A 394 9.89 13.82 39.74
N MET A 395 9.50 14.84 38.97
CA MET A 395 9.67 16.26 39.28
C MET A 395 8.32 16.96 39.23
N ILE A 396 8.08 17.82 40.21
CA ILE A 396 6.88 18.65 40.28
C ILE A 396 7.15 19.94 39.51
N VAL A 397 6.17 20.38 38.72
CA VAL A 397 6.22 21.60 37.90
C VAL A 397 4.98 22.46 38.13
N GLU A 398 5.08 23.76 37.91
CA GLU A 398 4.01 24.73 38.20
C GLU A 398 3.17 25.10 36.97
N SER A 399 3.59 24.71 35.76
CA SER A 399 2.88 25.02 34.52
C SER A 399 3.19 24.05 33.38
N ASP A 400 2.29 23.99 32.40
CA ASP A 400 2.49 23.22 31.16
C ASP A 400 3.68 23.76 30.34
N GLU A 401 3.90 25.07 30.34
CA GLU A 401 5.05 25.72 29.68
C GLU A 401 6.38 25.30 30.31
N GLU A 402 6.45 25.25 31.64
CA GLU A 402 7.62 24.77 32.36
C GLU A 402 7.88 23.28 32.04
N ALA A 403 6.83 22.45 32.05
CA ALA A 403 6.93 21.04 31.71
C ALA A 403 7.52 20.83 30.30
N ILE A 404 7.05 21.59 29.30
CA ILE A 404 7.58 21.53 27.94
C ILE A 404 9.05 21.97 27.89
N LYS A 405 9.40 23.06 28.59
CA LYS A 405 10.77 23.55 28.66
C LYS A 405 11.72 22.48 29.21
N ILE A 406 11.32 21.83 30.30
CA ILE A 406 12.11 20.75 30.93
C ILE A 406 12.15 19.50 30.05
N ALA A 407 11.03 19.11 29.42
CA ALA A 407 11.02 17.99 28.48
C ALA A 407 12.03 18.21 27.35
N ASN A 408 12.09 19.43 26.81
CA ASN A 408 12.98 19.83 25.72
C ASN A 408 14.44 20.11 26.15
N SER A 409 14.73 20.26 27.44
CA SER A 409 16.10 20.56 27.93
C SER A 409 17.06 19.38 27.79
N SER A 410 16.53 18.15 27.69
CA SER A 410 17.32 16.97 27.40
C SER A 410 17.97 17.05 26.02
N GLY A 411 19.20 16.52 25.90
CA GLY A 411 19.85 16.35 24.60
C GLY A 411 19.16 15.32 23.70
N TYR A 412 18.29 14.48 24.26
CA TYR A 412 17.53 13.43 23.57
C TYR A 412 16.17 13.93 23.07
N GLY A 413 15.53 13.15 22.20
CA GLY A 413 14.22 13.47 21.60
C GLY A 413 13.62 12.29 20.84
N LEU A 414 13.43 11.15 21.51
CA LEU A 414 12.86 9.95 20.89
C LEU A 414 11.34 9.86 21.05
N SER A 415 10.86 9.72 22.29
CA SER A 415 9.45 9.65 22.63
C SER A 415 9.08 10.57 23.79
N ALA A 416 7.79 10.93 23.88
CA ALA A 416 7.21 11.66 24.99
C ALA A 416 5.72 11.30 25.16
N ALA A 417 5.18 11.60 26.33
CA ALA A 417 3.75 11.44 26.62
C ALA A 417 3.19 12.72 27.28
N VAL A 418 1.91 13.00 27.02
CA VAL A 418 1.15 14.10 27.63
C VAL A 418 -0.18 13.56 28.12
N PHE A 419 -0.49 13.71 29.40
CA PHE A 419 -1.76 13.33 30.00
C PHE A 419 -2.58 14.57 30.34
N THR A 420 -3.78 14.68 29.77
CA THR A 420 -4.69 15.83 29.88
C THR A 420 -6.09 15.46 29.40
N GLU A 421 -7.14 15.97 30.04
CA GLU A 421 -8.52 15.84 29.54
C GLU A 421 -8.81 16.77 28.34
N ASP A 422 -8.11 17.91 28.21
CA ASP A 422 -8.22 18.79 27.04
C ASP A 422 -7.33 18.34 25.86
N LEU A 423 -7.92 17.63 24.90
CA LEU A 423 -7.22 17.21 23.67
C LEU A 423 -6.64 18.38 22.85
N ARG A 424 -7.29 19.56 22.82
CA ARG A 424 -6.74 20.73 22.11
C ARG A 424 -5.44 21.17 22.75
N LYS A 425 -5.39 21.17 24.09
CA LYS A 425 -4.18 21.45 24.86
C LYS A 425 -3.11 20.40 24.58
N GLY A 426 -3.44 19.11 24.67
CA GLY A 426 -2.51 18.02 24.37
C GLY A 426 -1.86 18.14 22.99
N LEU A 427 -2.65 18.44 21.95
CA LEU A 427 -2.13 18.64 20.58
C LEU A 427 -1.24 19.90 20.48
N ALA A 428 -1.60 20.98 21.17
CA ALA A 428 -0.79 22.20 21.20
C ALA A 428 0.56 21.98 21.92
N MET A 429 0.56 21.21 23.01
CA MET A 429 1.79 20.82 23.71
C MET A 429 2.65 19.89 22.85
N ALA A 430 2.04 18.87 22.22
CA ALA A 430 2.75 17.92 21.37
C ALA A 430 3.53 18.60 20.24
N ARG A 431 2.97 19.66 19.63
CA ARG A 431 3.67 20.48 18.62
C ARG A 431 4.91 21.21 19.13
N LYS A 432 4.99 21.51 20.42
CA LYS A 432 6.11 22.23 21.04
C LYS A 432 7.18 21.29 21.59
N ILE A 433 6.86 20.02 21.82
CA ILE A 433 7.79 19.02 22.35
C ILE A 433 8.70 18.54 21.20
N GLN A 434 10.01 18.60 21.43
CA GLN A 434 11.05 18.23 20.48
C GLN A 434 11.37 16.74 20.56
N SER A 435 10.45 15.92 20.07
CA SER A 435 10.53 14.46 20.10
C SER A 435 10.12 13.84 18.76
N GLY A 436 10.61 12.64 18.47
CA GLY A 436 10.21 11.86 17.30
C GLY A 436 8.75 11.43 17.35
N ALA A 437 8.27 11.09 18.54
CA ALA A 437 6.88 10.77 18.83
C ALA A 437 6.39 11.49 20.11
N VAL A 438 5.10 11.83 20.13
CA VAL A 438 4.39 12.32 21.32
C VAL A 438 3.04 11.61 21.41
N HIS A 439 2.77 10.97 22.54
CA HIS A 439 1.54 10.22 22.78
C HIS A 439 0.65 10.96 23.78
N ILE A 440 -0.59 11.27 23.40
CA ILE A 440 -1.55 11.95 24.27
C ILE A 440 -2.43 10.90 24.95
N ASN A 441 -2.51 10.94 26.28
CA ASN A 441 -3.26 9.99 27.12
C ASN A 441 -2.86 8.52 26.90
N SER A 442 -1.58 8.30 26.59
CA SER A 442 -0.97 6.98 26.46
C SER A 442 0.49 7.03 26.94
N MET A 443 1.10 5.86 27.13
CA MET A 443 2.48 5.75 27.60
C MET A 443 3.50 6.20 26.53
N THR A 444 4.74 6.46 26.95
CA THR A 444 5.83 6.82 26.02
C THR A 444 6.24 5.65 25.11
N ILE A 445 6.06 4.41 25.57
CA ILE A 445 6.35 3.21 24.77
C ILE A 445 5.16 2.93 23.86
N HIS A 446 5.29 3.26 22.58
CA HIS A 446 4.27 2.90 21.61
C HIS A 446 4.90 2.81 20.22
N ASP A 447 4.66 1.68 19.55
CA ASP A 447 5.29 1.36 18.29
C ASP A 447 4.36 0.50 17.44
N GLU A 448 4.20 0.90 16.18
CA GLU A 448 3.32 0.26 15.22
C GLU A 448 3.93 0.35 13.82
N ALA A 449 3.67 -0.65 12.99
CA ALA A 449 4.24 -0.72 11.64
C ALA A 449 3.80 0.44 10.74
N VAL A 450 2.63 1.04 11.00
CA VAL A 450 2.09 2.17 10.22
C VAL A 450 2.62 3.54 10.67
N LEU A 451 3.30 3.61 11.82
CA LEU A 451 3.80 4.86 12.40
C LEU A 451 5.31 4.97 12.16
N PRO A 452 5.81 6.07 11.56
CA PRO A 452 7.24 6.30 11.42
C PRO A 452 7.91 6.32 12.80
N HIS A 453 9.00 5.57 12.95
CA HIS A 453 9.71 5.43 14.21
C HIS A 453 11.14 5.95 14.11
N GLY A 454 11.55 6.79 15.06
CA GLY A 454 12.92 7.31 15.17
C GLY A 454 12.95 8.68 15.83
N GLY A 455 14.11 9.05 16.37
CA GLY A 455 14.27 10.26 17.19
C GLY A 455 14.68 11.52 16.44
N VAL A 456 14.90 12.57 17.22
CA VAL A 456 15.59 13.81 16.82
C VAL A 456 16.71 14.11 17.83
N LYS A 457 17.53 15.14 17.57
CA LYS A 457 18.64 15.55 18.45
C LYS A 457 19.63 14.38 18.64
N ASN A 458 20.06 14.10 19.87
CA ASN A 458 20.98 12.99 20.15
C ASN A 458 20.34 11.59 20.08
N SER A 459 19.01 11.51 19.90
CA SER A 459 18.30 10.24 19.65
C SER A 459 18.36 9.79 18.19
N GLY A 460 19.08 10.54 17.34
CA GLY A 460 19.40 10.13 15.97
C GLY A 460 18.53 10.77 14.90
N TRP A 461 18.51 10.16 13.72
CA TRP A 461 17.87 10.67 12.50
C TRP A 461 17.55 9.54 11.50
N GLY A 462 16.69 9.85 10.54
CA GLY A 462 16.05 8.87 9.67
C GLY A 462 14.88 8.17 10.37
N ARG A 463 14.07 7.41 9.64
CA ARG A 463 12.87 6.75 10.19
C ARG A 463 12.78 5.29 9.77
N PHE A 464 12.42 4.43 10.71
CA PHE A 464 11.93 3.08 10.41
C PHE A 464 10.40 3.09 10.29
N ASN A 465 9.83 1.93 9.92
CA ASN A 465 8.39 1.69 9.75
C ASN A 465 7.73 2.57 8.68
N ALA A 466 6.46 2.27 8.38
CA ALA A 466 5.64 2.97 7.41
C ALA A 466 6.31 3.06 6.02
N SER A 467 5.80 3.94 5.17
CA SER A 467 6.41 4.16 3.84
C SER A 467 7.78 4.86 3.96
N GLN A 468 7.94 5.75 4.94
CA GLN A 468 9.19 6.48 5.19
C GLN A 468 10.36 5.52 5.46
N GLY A 469 10.13 4.46 6.24
CA GLY A 469 11.16 3.47 6.53
C GLY A 469 11.53 2.58 5.36
N LEU A 470 10.66 2.46 4.35
CA LEU A 470 11.01 1.80 3.09
C LEU A 470 11.81 2.74 2.18
N GLU A 471 11.43 4.02 2.14
CA GLU A 471 12.13 5.06 1.38
C GLU A 471 13.57 5.30 1.84
N GLU A 472 13.88 5.08 3.12
CA GLU A 472 15.26 5.16 3.65
C GLU A 472 16.26 4.23 2.92
N PHE A 473 15.78 3.18 2.26
CA PHE A 473 16.62 2.20 1.56
C PHE A 473 16.50 2.29 0.04
N LEU A 474 16.04 3.43 -0.48
CA LEU A 474 15.90 3.70 -1.90
C LEU A 474 16.69 4.95 -2.31
N VAL A 475 17.27 4.93 -3.50
CA VAL A 475 17.79 6.12 -4.21
C VAL A 475 16.72 6.63 -5.15
N THR A 476 16.57 7.95 -5.21
CA THR A 476 15.71 8.61 -6.22
C THR A 476 16.58 9.01 -7.41
N LYS A 477 16.25 8.52 -8.61
CA LYS A 477 16.98 8.82 -9.84
C LYS A 477 16.10 9.56 -10.84
N THR A 478 16.58 10.68 -11.35
CA THR A 478 15.92 11.45 -12.40
C THR A 478 16.49 11.08 -13.76
N ASN A 479 15.64 10.60 -14.66
CA ASN A 479 15.95 10.42 -16.07
C ASN A 479 15.19 11.49 -16.87
N ASN A 480 15.91 12.50 -17.37
CA ASN A 480 15.37 13.47 -18.32
C ASN A 480 15.68 13.00 -19.74
N PHE A 481 14.70 13.09 -20.64
CA PHE A 481 14.87 12.76 -22.04
C PHE A 481 14.16 13.79 -22.92
N GLN A 482 14.86 14.22 -23.97
CA GLN A 482 14.29 15.01 -25.05
C GLN A 482 13.75 14.05 -26.10
N ALA A 483 12.49 14.22 -26.49
CA ALA A 483 12.01 13.59 -27.71
C ALA A 483 12.80 14.15 -28.90
N LEU A 484 13.70 13.34 -29.48
CA LEU A 484 14.45 13.75 -30.66
C LEU A 484 13.49 13.83 -31.85
N ARG A 485 13.23 15.05 -32.35
CA ARG A 485 12.45 15.31 -33.59
C ARG A 485 12.93 14.53 -34.81
N LYS A 486 14.19 14.04 -34.81
CA LYS A 486 14.75 13.20 -35.88
C LYS A 486 14.03 11.86 -36.03
N SER A 487 13.42 11.32 -34.98
CA SER A 487 12.62 10.09 -35.08
C SER A 487 11.37 10.29 -35.96
N GLN A 488 10.67 11.42 -35.84
CA GLN A 488 9.53 11.74 -36.72
C GLN A 488 9.95 11.97 -38.18
N ALA A 489 11.03 12.70 -38.42
CA ALA A 489 11.51 12.93 -39.78
C ALA A 489 12.07 11.66 -40.43
N GLN A 490 12.77 10.80 -39.68
CA GLN A 490 13.25 9.51 -40.16
C GLN A 490 12.14 8.48 -40.30
N ILE A 491 11.12 8.47 -39.43
CA ILE A 491 9.92 7.64 -39.60
C ILE A 491 9.15 8.12 -40.83
N SER A 492 8.96 9.43 -41.02
CA SER A 492 8.35 9.99 -42.24
C SER A 492 9.17 9.66 -43.49
N GLN A 493 10.49 9.69 -43.42
CA GLN A 493 11.39 9.29 -44.52
C GLN A 493 11.31 7.79 -44.80
N CYS A 494 11.40 6.92 -43.79
CA CYS A 494 11.28 5.46 -43.94
C CYS A 494 9.88 5.06 -44.42
N VAL A 495 8.82 5.75 -43.99
CA VAL A 495 7.46 5.55 -44.51
C VAL A 495 7.41 5.99 -45.98
N LYS A 496 7.99 7.14 -46.35
CA LYS A 496 8.09 7.57 -47.76
C LYS A 496 8.88 6.59 -48.62
N GLU A 497 10.00 6.07 -48.14
CA GLU A 497 10.84 5.09 -48.84
C GLU A 497 10.11 3.74 -48.98
N TRP A 498 9.50 3.24 -47.91
CA TRP A 498 8.67 2.03 -47.93
C TRP A 498 7.49 2.14 -48.90
N VAL A 499 6.85 3.30 -48.96
CA VAL A 499 5.74 3.61 -49.88
C VAL A 499 6.22 3.64 -51.33
N THR A 500 7.40 4.20 -51.57
CA THR A 500 7.99 4.26 -52.92
C THR A 500 8.39 2.85 -53.41
N GLU A 501 8.88 1.99 -52.52
CA GLU A 501 9.22 0.60 -52.85
C GLU A 501 7.98 -0.30 -53.01
N SER A 502 6.93 -0.09 -52.22
CA SER A 502 5.69 -0.88 -52.29
C SER A 502 4.74 -0.46 -53.40
N THR A 503 4.87 0.76 -53.94
CA THR A 503 4.16 1.23 -55.15
C THR A 503 4.84 0.80 -56.46
N GLN A 504 6.10 0.34 -56.42
CA GLN A 504 6.81 -0.23 -57.57
C GLN A 504 6.49 -1.70 -57.86
N VAL A 505 5.62 -2.34 -57.08
CA VAL A 505 5.10 -3.67 -57.41
C VAL A 505 4.10 -3.54 -58.56
N THR A 506 4.61 -3.43 -59.79
CA THR A 506 3.82 -3.58 -61.01
C THR A 506 3.30 -5.01 -61.07
N CYS A 507 2.00 -5.19 -60.85
CA CYS A 507 1.32 -6.46 -61.14
C CYS A 507 1.34 -6.69 -62.65
N GLU A 508 2.17 -7.62 -63.12
CA GLU A 508 2.20 -8.09 -64.51
C GLU A 508 1.14 -9.19 -64.78
N ASP A 509 0.23 -9.47 -63.85
CA ASP A 509 -0.80 -10.50 -64.01
C ASP A 509 -2.12 -9.89 -64.54
N PRO A 510 -2.54 -10.20 -65.79
CA PRO A 510 -3.75 -9.64 -66.40
C PRO A 510 -5.07 -10.13 -65.80
N ASN A 511 -5.04 -11.15 -64.92
CA ASN A 511 -6.25 -11.79 -64.39
C ASN A 511 -6.62 -11.38 -62.96
N PHE A 512 -5.83 -10.51 -62.32
CA PHE A 512 -6.17 -9.95 -61.00
C PHE A 512 -6.62 -8.50 -61.15
N GLY A 513 -7.93 -8.31 -61.03
CA GLY A 513 -8.64 -7.07 -61.38
C GLY A 513 -8.12 -5.82 -60.69
N LEU A 514 -8.07 -4.74 -61.49
CA LEU A 514 -7.73 -3.35 -61.17
C LEU A 514 -8.29 -2.82 -59.84
N THR A 515 -9.41 -3.38 -59.36
CA THR A 515 -10.09 -3.00 -58.12
C THR A 515 -9.32 -3.37 -56.84
N GLN A 516 -8.55 -4.48 -56.83
CA GLN A 516 -7.77 -4.88 -55.64
C GLN A 516 -6.47 -4.08 -55.48
N CYS A 517 -5.81 -3.70 -56.57
CA CYS A 517 -4.67 -2.78 -56.53
C CYS A 517 -5.11 -1.37 -56.11
N TRP A 518 -6.30 -0.95 -56.53
CA TRP A 518 -6.86 0.38 -56.26
C TRP A 518 -7.24 0.58 -54.79
N VAL A 519 -8.00 -0.35 -54.19
CA VAL A 519 -8.37 -0.27 -52.75
C VAL A 519 -7.15 -0.35 -51.85
N ARG A 520 -6.14 -1.15 -52.23
CA ARG A 520 -4.91 -1.29 -51.43
C ARG A 520 -4.05 -0.03 -51.47
N SER A 521 -3.91 0.60 -52.64
CA SER A 521 -3.18 1.86 -52.79
C SER A 521 -3.88 3.03 -52.09
N VAL A 522 -5.21 3.12 -52.17
CA VAL A 522 -6.00 4.18 -51.52
C VAL A 522 -6.02 4.01 -50.00
N MET A 523 -6.19 2.79 -49.49
CA MET A 523 -6.16 2.52 -48.04
C MET A 523 -4.75 2.69 -47.45
N GLN A 524 -3.69 2.38 -48.21
CA GLN A 524 -2.32 2.63 -47.77
C GLN A 524 -2.02 4.13 -47.70
N GLU A 525 -2.37 4.92 -48.73
CA GLU A 525 -2.21 6.38 -48.71
C GLU A 525 -3.02 7.05 -47.59
N LEU A 526 -4.24 6.56 -47.32
CA LEU A 526 -5.08 7.04 -46.22
C LEU A 526 -4.45 6.80 -44.84
N ILE A 527 -3.86 5.62 -44.62
CA ILE A 527 -3.14 5.27 -43.39
C ILE A 527 -1.88 6.14 -43.23
N ILE A 528 -1.21 6.48 -44.35
CA ILE A 528 -0.01 7.33 -44.35
C ILE A 528 -0.33 8.77 -43.99
N ASP A 529 -1.39 9.35 -44.57
CA ASP A 529 -1.79 10.72 -44.26
C ASP A 529 -2.30 10.86 -42.81
N ILE A 530 -2.95 9.84 -42.27
CA ILE A 530 -3.34 9.78 -40.85
C ILE A 530 -2.11 9.72 -39.94
N CYS A 531 -1.10 8.92 -40.28
CA CYS A 531 0.16 8.84 -39.54
C CYS A 531 1.02 10.13 -39.63
N ILE A 532 0.91 10.90 -40.72
CA ILE A 532 1.58 12.20 -40.88
C ILE A 532 0.87 13.29 -40.06
N LEU A 533 -0.46 13.25 -39.95
CA LEU A 533 -1.25 14.18 -39.13
C LEU A 533 -1.04 14.03 -37.62
N GLU A 534 -0.59 12.86 -37.13
CA GLU A 534 -0.14 12.72 -35.74
C GLU A 534 1.16 13.48 -35.44
N ALA A 535 1.88 13.96 -36.47
CA ALA A 535 3.17 14.62 -36.31
C ALA A 535 3.10 16.16 -36.21
N ASP A 536 2.10 16.81 -36.80
CA ASP A 536 1.95 18.27 -36.81
C ASP A 536 0.61 18.71 -36.19
N SER A 537 0.67 19.29 -35.01
CA SER A 537 -0.48 19.69 -34.20
C SER A 537 -1.11 21.01 -34.67
N PHE A 538 -2.03 21.01 -35.65
CA PHE A 538 -2.97 22.14 -35.85
C PHE A 538 -4.33 21.68 -36.44
N GLU A 539 -5.45 22.05 -35.78
CA GLU A 539 -6.84 21.66 -36.08
C GLU A 539 -7.33 22.06 -37.50
N GLN A 540 -6.68 23.02 -38.16
CA GLN A 540 -7.15 23.59 -39.43
C GLN A 540 -6.60 22.86 -40.67
N ASP A 541 -5.39 22.29 -40.60
CA ASP A 541 -4.76 21.56 -41.70
C ASP A 541 -5.31 20.13 -41.86
N ALA A 542 -5.80 19.53 -40.76
CA ALA A 542 -6.45 18.22 -40.78
C ALA A 542 -7.78 18.24 -41.56
N ALA A 543 -8.59 19.30 -41.40
CA ALA A 543 -9.85 19.46 -42.11
C ALA A 543 -9.63 19.65 -43.63
N ASP A 544 -8.65 20.47 -44.02
CA ASP A 544 -8.29 20.69 -45.42
C ASP A 544 -7.63 19.46 -46.07
N ALA A 545 -6.88 18.66 -45.32
CA ALA A 545 -6.32 17.40 -45.79
C ALA A 545 -7.41 16.34 -46.03
N ILE A 546 -8.34 16.17 -45.09
CA ILE A 546 -9.51 15.28 -45.25
C ILE A 546 -10.34 15.71 -46.47
N LYS A 547 -10.53 17.03 -46.67
CA LYS A 547 -11.25 17.57 -47.83
C LYS A 547 -10.55 17.24 -49.15
N ARG A 548 -9.21 17.38 -49.23
CA ARG A 548 -8.42 17.01 -50.43
C ARG A 548 -8.46 15.51 -50.73
N VAL A 549 -8.44 14.67 -49.71
CA VAL A 549 -8.55 13.21 -49.83
C VAL A 549 -9.94 12.82 -50.36
N VAL A 550 -11.00 13.40 -49.79
CA VAL A 550 -12.38 13.19 -50.23
C VAL A 550 -12.58 13.66 -51.67
N GLU A 551 -12.05 14.83 -52.06
CA GLU A 551 -12.12 15.31 -53.44
C GLU A 551 -11.38 14.42 -54.45
N LYS A 552 -10.24 13.83 -54.05
CA LYS A 552 -9.49 12.87 -54.90
C LYS A 552 -10.23 11.53 -55.05
N ILE A 553 -10.83 11.02 -53.98
CA ILE A 553 -11.67 9.81 -54.02
C ILE A 553 -12.86 10.02 -54.95
N LEU A 554 -13.52 11.19 -54.86
CA LEU A 554 -14.68 11.53 -55.69
C LEU A 554 -14.33 11.65 -57.19
N ARG A 555 -13.23 12.31 -57.55
CA ARG A 555 -12.76 12.39 -58.96
C ARG A 555 -12.36 11.04 -59.53
N SER A 556 -11.84 10.15 -58.69
CA SER A 556 -11.44 8.79 -59.10
C SER A 556 -12.65 7.87 -59.30
N GLN A 557 -13.74 8.14 -58.59
CA GLN A 557 -14.99 7.39 -58.71
C GLN A 557 -15.79 7.80 -59.95
N GLU A 558 -15.80 9.09 -60.32
CA GLU A 558 -16.33 9.55 -61.62
C GLU A 558 -15.58 8.94 -62.81
N ALA A 559 -14.28 8.69 -62.67
CA ALA A 559 -13.49 7.98 -63.67
C ALA A 559 -13.81 6.47 -63.71
N ALA A 560 -14.13 5.84 -62.58
CA ALA A 560 -14.52 4.42 -62.53
C ALA A 560 -15.94 4.18 -63.08
N ASP A 561 -16.87 5.10 -62.82
CA ASP A 561 -18.26 5.03 -63.31
C ASP A 561 -18.35 5.20 -64.84
N GLN A 562 -17.37 5.85 -65.49
CA GLN A 562 -17.27 5.92 -66.96
C GLN A 562 -16.88 4.60 -67.63
N TYR A 563 -16.30 3.64 -66.91
CA TYR A 563 -15.89 2.33 -67.45
C TYR A 563 -16.87 1.19 -67.11
N ALA A 564 -17.89 1.44 -66.29
CA ALA A 564 -18.84 0.44 -65.81
C ALA A 564 -20.19 0.49 -66.54
N PHE A 565 -20.16 0.41 -67.88
CA PHE A 565 -21.33 0.01 -68.67
C PHE A 565 -20.86 -0.86 -69.82
N HIS A 566 -20.56 -2.13 -69.52
CA HIS A 566 -20.83 -3.27 -70.40
C HIS A 566 -20.50 -4.57 -69.64
N ASP A 567 -21.47 -5.48 -69.68
CA ASP A 567 -21.44 -6.90 -69.32
C ASP A 567 -21.69 -7.35 -67.85
N ASP A 568 -22.81 -8.09 -67.75
CA ASP A 568 -23.39 -8.78 -66.60
C ASP A 568 -22.52 -9.94 -66.09
N THR A 569 -21.44 -9.65 -65.36
CA THR A 569 -20.76 -10.71 -64.56
C THR A 569 -20.30 -10.21 -63.20
N ILE A 570 -21.07 -10.55 -62.15
CA ILE A 570 -20.74 -10.25 -60.75
C ILE A 570 -19.74 -11.30 -60.24
N TYR A 571 -18.46 -10.93 -60.12
CA TYR A 571 -17.48 -11.71 -59.37
C TYR A 571 -17.53 -11.33 -57.88
N THR A 572 -18.03 -12.25 -57.04
CA THR A 572 -17.84 -12.22 -55.59
C THR A 572 -16.47 -12.81 -55.25
N SER A 573 -15.53 -12.03 -54.71
CA SER A 573 -14.29 -12.56 -54.11
C SER A 573 -14.43 -12.60 -52.58
N GLN A 574 -14.32 -13.82 -52.04
CA GLN A 574 -14.36 -14.14 -50.61
C GLN A 574 -13.00 -13.84 -49.97
N PHE A 575 -12.98 -13.13 -48.83
CA PHE A 575 -11.82 -13.08 -47.95
C PHE A 575 -11.74 -14.39 -47.14
N TYR A 576 -10.72 -15.21 -47.37
CA TYR A 576 -10.42 -16.38 -46.55
C TYR A 576 -9.08 -16.19 -45.83
N TRP A 577 -9.09 -16.36 -44.50
CA TRP A 577 -7.93 -16.74 -43.70
C TRP A 577 -8.02 -18.25 -43.45
N PRO A 578 -6.93 -19.04 -43.47
CA PRO A 578 -7.05 -20.49 -43.39
C PRO A 578 -7.43 -20.92 -41.97
N LEU A 579 -8.60 -21.54 -41.84
CA LEU A 579 -8.95 -22.44 -40.75
C LEU A 579 -9.45 -23.75 -41.38
N ASP A 580 -8.88 -24.86 -40.94
CA ASP A 580 -9.12 -26.20 -41.47
C ASP A 580 -10.60 -26.57 -41.50
N GLY A 581 -10.94 -27.37 -42.50
CA GLY A 581 -12.28 -27.50 -43.05
C GLY A 581 -13.37 -27.97 -42.09
N GLN A 582 -14.56 -27.39 -42.27
CA GLN A 582 -15.82 -28.11 -42.48
C GLN A 582 -16.91 -27.15 -43.04
N ASN A 583 -17.75 -27.70 -43.92
CA ASN A 583 -18.74 -27.03 -44.76
C ASN A 583 -19.79 -26.19 -44.01
N ILE A 584 -20.15 -25.01 -44.56
CA ILE A 584 -21.42 -24.28 -44.27
C ILE A 584 -22.01 -23.75 -45.60
N PRO A 585 -23.35 -23.77 -45.83
CA PRO A 585 -23.99 -23.60 -47.14
C PRO A 585 -24.18 -22.15 -47.61
N GLU A 586 -24.37 -22.01 -48.93
CA GLU A 586 -24.56 -20.78 -49.71
C GLU A 586 -25.90 -20.05 -49.43
N SER A 587 -25.85 -18.73 -49.23
CA SER A 587 -26.93 -17.80 -49.57
C SER A 587 -26.34 -16.43 -49.95
N LYS A 588 -26.47 -16.06 -51.23
CA LYS A 588 -26.02 -14.80 -51.86
C LYS A 588 -27.21 -13.84 -52.06
N GLU A 589 -26.86 -12.58 -52.34
CA GLU A 589 -27.68 -11.42 -52.75
C GLU A 589 -28.31 -10.63 -51.60
N TYR A 590 -27.66 -9.55 -51.10
CA TYR A 590 -28.35 -8.34 -50.55
C TYR A 590 -27.42 -7.16 -50.16
N ILE A 591 -26.11 -7.20 -50.43
CA ILE A 591 -25.13 -6.23 -49.90
C ILE A 591 -24.87 -4.99 -50.81
N PRO A 592 -24.91 -5.04 -52.16
CA PRO A 592 -24.44 -3.90 -52.98
C PRO A 592 -25.28 -2.62 -52.90
N LYS A 593 -26.60 -2.72 -52.68
CA LYS A 593 -27.51 -1.57 -52.72
C LYS A 593 -27.39 -0.66 -51.48
N LYS A 594 -27.16 -1.24 -50.30
CA LYS A 594 -27.07 -0.49 -49.03
C LYS A 594 -25.74 0.28 -48.88
N ILE A 595 -24.65 -0.19 -49.49
CA ILE A 595 -23.36 0.53 -49.52
C ILE A 595 -23.47 1.78 -50.42
N HIS A 596 -24.21 1.70 -51.52
CA HIS A 596 -24.47 2.84 -52.40
C HIS A 596 -25.26 3.95 -51.69
N ASP A 597 -26.23 3.59 -50.85
CA ASP A 597 -27.07 4.54 -50.10
C ASP A 597 -26.31 5.22 -48.93
N VAL A 598 -25.39 4.50 -48.28
CA VAL A 598 -24.49 5.06 -47.24
C VAL A 598 -23.49 6.05 -47.86
N LEU A 599 -22.93 5.72 -49.03
CA LEU A 599 -22.03 6.62 -49.75
C LEU A 599 -22.77 7.85 -50.31
N ALA A 600 -24.04 7.73 -50.68
CA ALA A 600 -24.89 8.86 -51.07
C ALA A 600 -25.21 9.79 -49.88
N ALA A 601 -25.42 9.25 -48.67
CA ALA A 601 -25.61 10.03 -47.45
C ALA A 601 -24.33 10.83 -47.08
N LEU A 602 -23.16 10.23 -47.28
CA LEU A 602 -21.86 10.89 -47.07
C LEU A 602 -21.57 11.99 -48.12
N ARG A 603 -22.03 11.83 -49.38
CA ARG A 603 -21.98 12.90 -50.41
C ARG A 603 -22.75 14.16 -50.00
N TYR A 604 -23.83 14.02 -49.22
CA TYR A 604 -24.63 15.15 -48.74
C TYR A 604 -23.92 15.92 -47.62
N VAL A 605 -23.30 15.21 -46.66
CA VAL A 605 -22.52 15.80 -45.54
C VAL A 605 -21.31 16.61 -46.05
N GLY A 606 -20.66 16.15 -47.13
CA GLY A 606 -19.56 16.89 -47.76
C GLY A 606 -19.98 18.17 -48.50
N SER A 607 -21.28 18.38 -48.73
CA SER A 607 -21.81 19.51 -49.52
C SER A 607 -22.45 20.63 -48.70
N THR A 608 -22.69 20.40 -47.41
CA THR A 608 -23.28 21.38 -46.50
C THR A 608 -22.20 22.26 -45.87
N ASN A 609 -22.26 23.56 -46.13
CA ASN A 609 -21.34 24.54 -45.57
C ASN A 609 -21.37 24.53 -44.03
N GLU A 610 -20.19 24.75 -43.45
CA GLU A 610 -19.89 24.92 -42.03
C GLU A 610 -20.96 25.76 -41.32
N LEU A 611 -21.76 25.13 -40.44
CA LEU A 611 -22.29 25.70 -39.17
C LEU A 611 -23.37 24.83 -38.50
N ASP A 612 -23.84 23.73 -39.12
CA ASP A 612 -24.83 22.84 -38.47
C ASP A 612 -24.42 21.36 -38.53
N LEU A 613 -23.46 21.00 -37.67
CA LEU A 613 -23.02 19.61 -37.47
C LEU A 613 -24.14 18.76 -36.84
N GLU A 614 -24.98 19.37 -35.98
CA GLU A 614 -26.02 18.67 -35.22
C GLU A 614 -27.22 18.30 -36.10
N GLY A 615 -27.62 19.19 -37.02
CA GLY A 615 -28.63 18.94 -38.05
C GLY A 615 -28.19 17.88 -39.06
N SER A 616 -26.91 17.91 -39.46
CA SER A 616 -26.33 16.93 -40.39
C SER A 616 -26.29 15.52 -39.79
N VAL A 617 -25.93 15.40 -38.51
CA VAL A 617 -25.94 14.13 -37.76
C VAL A 617 -27.37 13.60 -37.57
N ARG A 618 -28.34 14.46 -37.22
CA ARG A 618 -29.77 14.07 -37.10
C ARG A 618 -30.36 13.53 -38.41
N GLN A 619 -29.92 14.06 -39.56
CA GLN A 619 -30.50 13.69 -40.86
C GLN A 619 -29.90 12.41 -41.43
N VAL A 620 -28.59 12.18 -41.23
CA VAL A 620 -27.91 10.89 -41.49
C VAL A 620 -28.53 9.80 -40.63
N GLY A 621 -28.71 10.12 -39.34
CA GLY A 621 -29.37 9.25 -38.40
C GLY A 621 -30.79 8.83 -38.80
N LYS A 622 -31.64 9.78 -39.27
CA LYS A 622 -32.98 9.47 -39.82
C LYS A 622 -32.94 8.56 -41.05
N HIS A 623 -31.92 8.69 -41.90
CA HIS A 623 -31.76 7.82 -43.07
C HIS A 623 -31.33 6.40 -42.68
N VAL A 624 -30.47 6.26 -41.68
CA VAL A 624 -30.06 4.96 -41.12
C VAL A 624 -31.23 4.29 -40.37
N SER A 625 -32.03 5.04 -39.62
CA SER A 625 -33.25 4.57 -38.95
C SER A 625 -34.27 3.99 -39.96
N ASN A 626 -34.50 4.66 -41.10
CA ASN A 626 -35.35 4.15 -42.18
C ASN A 626 -34.81 2.87 -42.87
N LEU A 627 -33.48 2.64 -42.83
CA LEU A 627 -32.83 1.41 -43.33
C LEU A 627 -32.94 0.24 -42.35
N VAL A 628 -33.11 0.52 -41.05
CA VAL A 628 -33.24 -0.45 -39.94
C VAL A 628 -34.71 -0.82 -39.69
N ALA A 629 -35.66 0.07 -39.94
CA ALA A 629 -37.10 -0.17 -39.82
C ALA A 629 -37.69 -1.15 -40.87
N GLY A 630 -36.90 -1.57 -41.86
CA GLY A 630 -37.25 -2.68 -42.74
C GLY A 630 -36.87 -4.00 -42.07
N ASP A 631 -37.85 -4.64 -41.42
CA ASP A 631 -37.73 -5.96 -40.80
C ASP A 631 -37.03 -6.94 -41.76
N GLU A 632 -35.79 -7.32 -41.43
CA GLU A 632 -35.09 -8.59 -41.77
C GLU A 632 -33.57 -8.36 -41.83
N VAL A 633 -32.92 -8.39 -40.66
CA VAL A 633 -31.48 -8.66 -40.55
C VAL A 633 -31.28 -9.68 -39.42
N SER A 634 -31.44 -10.96 -39.74
CA SER A 634 -31.06 -12.08 -38.87
C SER A 634 -29.90 -12.84 -39.51
N VAL A 635 -28.69 -12.29 -39.41
CA VAL A 635 -27.46 -13.04 -39.68
C VAL A 635 -26.59 -12.87 -38.45
N LEU A 636 -26.49 -13.92 -37.62
CA LEU A 636 -25.73 -14.05 -36.37
C LEU A 636 -26.40 -13.63 -35.05
N GLY A 637 -27.69 -13.27 -35.02
CA GLY A 637 -28.42 -13.06 -33.76
C GLY A 637 -27.99 -11.83 -32.95
N LEU A 638 -27.26 -10.89 -33.55
CA LEU A 638 -26.98 -9.57 -32.98
C LEU A 638 -27.75 -8.49 -33.77
N PRO A 639 -28.31 -7.46 -33.11
CA PRO A 639 -29.01 -6.38 -33.79
C PRO A 639 -28.07 -5.59 -34.73
N SER A 640 -28.62 -5.07 -35.84
CA SER A 640 -27.89 -4.34 -36.90
C SER A 640 -27.09 -3.14 -36.37
N SER A 641 -27.56 -2.54 -35.27
CA SER A 641 -26.89 -1.46 -34.55
C SER A 641 -25.55 -1.87 -33.93
N SER A 642 -25.34 -3.15 -33.59
CA SER A 642 -24.12 -3.64 -32.94
C SER A 642 -22.91 -3.72 -33.88
N VAL A 643 -23.14 -4.03 -35.15
CA VAL A 643 -22.07 -4.15 -36.17
C VAL A 643 -21.53 -2.77 -36.57
N VAL A 644 -22.43 -1.79 -36.69
CA VAL A 644 -22.07 -0.40 -37.01
C VAL A 644 -21.33 0.26 -35.83
N LEU A 645 -21.77 0.01 -34.58
CA LEU A 645 -21.08 0.50 -33.39
C LEU A 645 -19.67 -0.09 -33.26
N GLY A 646 -19.48 -1.37 -33.61
CA GLY A 646 -18.18 -2.05 -33.56
C GLY A 646 -17.14 -1.42 -34.49
N ALA A 647 -17.50 -1.12 -35.74
CA ALA A 647 -16.61 -0.48 -36.70
C ALA A 647 -16.25 0.97 -36.31
N VAL A 648 -17.21 1.68 -35.71
CA VAL A 648 -17.02 3.06 -35.23
C VAL A 648 -16.10 3.08 -33.99
N VAL A 649 -16.28 2.14 -33.05
CA VAL A 649 -15.45 2.03 -31.83
C VAL A 649 -14.01 1.61 -32.15
N GLU A 650 -13.78 0.72 -33.13
CA GLU A 650 -12.43 0.37 -33.61
C GLU A 650 -11.70 1.59 -34.19
N ALA A 651 -12.40 2.42 -34.98
CA ALA A 651 -11.83 3.66 -35.52
C ALA A 651 -11.51 4.70 -34.41
N GLY A 652 -12.35 4.78 -33.37
CA GLY A 652 -12.13 5.68 -32.22
C GLY A 652 -10.97 5.24 -31.30
N LEU A 653 -10.78 3.92 -31.14
CA LEU A 653 -9.69 3.35 -30.33
C LEU A 653 -8.30 3.65 -30.91
N ILE A 654 -8.23 3.88 -32.22
CA ILE A 654 -6.99 4.21 -32.94
C ILE A 654 -6.62 5.70 -32.75
N SER A 655 -7.59 6.60 -32.56
CA SER A 655 -7.37 8.05 -32.72
C SER A 655 -6.91 8.81 -31.45
N ARG A 656 -7.06 8.26 -30.23
CA ARG A 656 -6.66 8.86 -28.93
C ARG A 656 -6.97 10.36 -28.70
N GLN A 657 -7.98 10.92 -29.36
CA GLN A 657 -8.39 12.34 -29.23
C GLN A 657 -9.69 12.48 -28.40
N PRO A 658 -9.71 13.21 -27.27
CA PRO A 658 -10.87 13.30 -26.37
C PRO A 658 -12.12 13.94 -26.99
N LYS A 659 -11.95 14.88 -27.95
CA LYS A 659 -13.07 15.56 -28.60
C LYS A 659 -13.79 14.69 -29.64
N LEU A 660 -13.07 13.77 -30.30
CA LEU A 660 -13.67 12.82 -31.25
C LEU A 660 -14.50 11.76 -30.49
N LEU A 661 -14.01 11.33 -29.32
CA LEU A 661 -14.76 10.50 -28.37
C LEU A 661 -16.07 11.16 -27.91
N LEU A 662 -16.09 12.48 -27.70
CA LEU A 662 -17.30 13.24 -27.35
C LEU A 662 -18.32 13.32 -28.51
N SER A 663 -17.87 13.51 -29.75
CA SER A 663 -18.75 13.50 -30.92
C SER A 663 -19.32 12.10 -31.20
N MET A 664 -18.53 11.05 -31.01
CA MET A 664 -18.96 9.66 -31.14
C MET A 664 -19.88 9.22 -29.98
N HIS A 665 -19.66 9.77 -28.79
CA HIS A 665 -20.60 9.64 -27.67
C HIS A 665 -21.94 10.29 -28.04
N ALA A 666 -21.94 11.50 -28.62
CA ALA A 666 -23.17 12.15 -29.07
C ALA A 666 -23.93 11.34 -30.16
N VAL A 667 -23.20 10.73 -31.11
CA VAL A 667 -23.78 9.83 -32.13
C VAL A 667 -24.33 8.53 -31.49
N GLY A 668 -23.61 7.96 -30.53
CA GLY A 668 -24.06 6.79 -29.77
C GLY A 668 -25.31 7.07 -28.95
N THR A 669 -25.34 8.20 -28.24
CA THR A 669 -26.51 8.65 -27.46
C THR A 669 -27.71 8.96 -28.35
N TRP A 670 -27.47 9.52 -29.55
CA TRP A 670 -28.53 9.79 -30.54
C TRP A 670 -29.11 8.49 -31.14
N LEU A 671 -28.28 7.49 -31.45
CA LEU A 671 -28.71 6.17 -31.92
C LEU A 671 -29.45 5.36 -30.83
N LEU A 672 -29.16 5.61 -29.55
CA LEU A 672 -29.83 4.98 -28.40
C LEU A 672 -31.21 5.57 -28.10
N ASP A 673 -31.50 6.78 -28.59
CA ASP A 673 -32.77 7.48 -28.34
C ASP A 673 -33.87 7.14 -29.36
N GLU A 674 -33.53 6.71 -30.59
CA GLU A 674 -34.51 6.45 -31.66
C GLU A 674 -35.03 5.01 -31.75
N ASP A 675 -34.45 4.03 -31.03
CA ASP A 675 -34.99 2.66 -30.96
C ASP A 675 -35.19 2.17 -29.50
N LYS A 676 -36.45 1.95 -29.11
CA LYS A 676 -36.89 1.53 -27.77
C LYS A 676 -36.50 0.08 -27.40
N VAL A 677 -35.22 -0.32 -27.47
CA VAL A 677 -34.78 -1.64 -26.97
C VAL A 677 -33.49 -1.63 -26.14
N LEU A 678 -32.66 -0.57 -26.14
CA LEU A 678 -31.41 -0.60 -25.35
C LEU A 678 -31.22 0.63 -24.45
N LYS A 679 -32.15 0.84 -23.52
CA LYS A 679 -31.92 1.78 -22.41
C LYS A 679 -30.99 1.14 -21.37
N GLY A 680 -29.71 1.49 -21.39
CA GLY A 680 -28.79 1.22 -20.26
C GLY A 680 -27.32 0.91 -20.56
N LEU A 681 -26.81 1.10 -21.78
CA LEU A 681 -25.37 0.86 -22.07
C LEU A 681 -24.55 2.16 -22.04
N GLU A 682 -23.76 2.38 -21.00
CA GLU A 682 -22.53 3.20 -21.08
C GLU A 682 -21.34 2.26 -21.35
N VAL A 683 -20.58 2.51 -22.42
CA VAL A 683 -19.43 1.69 -22.84
C VAL A 683 -18.16 2.20 -22.13
N CYS A 684 -17.58 1.41 -21.24
CA CYS A 684 -16.29 1.69 -20.61
C CYS A 684 -15.21 0.73 -21.15
N ILE A 685 -14.17 1.27 -21.79
CA ILE A 685 -13.09 0.46 -22.40
C ILE A 685 -11.99 0.24 -21.35
N MET A 686 -11.89 -0.96 -20.79
CA MET A 686 -10.78 -1.37 -19.91
C MET A 686 -9.83 -2.32 -20.64
N GLN A 687 -8.53 -2.01 -20.61
CA GLN A 687 -7.48 -2.86 -21.19
C GLN A 687 -7.01 -3.88 -20.15
N SER A 688 -7.29 -5.18 -20.36
CA SER A 688 -6.72 -6.27 -19.54
C SER A 688 -5.33 -6.65 -20.07
N ARG A 689 -4.32 -6.63 -19.19
CA ARG A 689 -3.00 -7.24 -19.42
C ARG A 689 -2.90 -8.51 -18.59
N ASP A 690 -3.36 -9.64 -19.16
CA ASP A 690 -2.76 -10.99 -19.11
C ASP A 690 -3.81 -12.11 -19.26
N PRO A 691 -3.48 -13.23 -19.94
CA PRO A 691 -4.41 -14.32 -20.24
C PRO A 691 -4.51 -15.34 -19.09
N ILE A 692 -5.73 -15.71 -18.70
CA ILE A 692 -5.99 -16.81 -17.77
C ILE A 692 -5.93 -18.13 -18.55
N ILE A 693 -4.97 -18.99 -18.22
CA ILE A 693 -4.90 -20.39 -18.68
C ILE A 693 -5.43 -21.27 -17.55
N THR A 694 -6.52 -22.00 -17.80
CA THR A 694 -6.96 -23.13 -16.97
C THR A 694 -7.04 -24.38 -17.84
N GLU A 695 -6.44 -25.47 -17.37
CA GLU A 695 -6.39 -26.76 -18.06
C GLU A 695 -7.79 -27.35 -18.23
N SER A 696 -8.03 -27.96 -19.40
CA SER A 696 -9.21 -28.75 -19.83
C SER A 696 -10.33 -28.06 -20.63
N VAL A 697 -10.02 -27.42 -21.77
CA VAL A 697 -10.93 -27.37 -22.95
C VAL A 697 -10.10 -27.28 -24.24
N THR A 698 -10.28 -28.24 -25.15
CA THR A 698 -9.77 -28.19 -26.54
C THR A 698 -10.66 -27.29 -27.40
N GLN A 699 -10.39 -25.98 -27.42
CA GLN A 699 -10.67 -25.00 -28.50
C GLN A 699 -10.36 -23.59 -27.98
N ALA A 700 -9.36 -22.92 -28.56
CA ALA A 700 -9.00 -21.54 -28.22
C ALA A 700 -9.74 -20.56 -29.13
N SER A 701 -10.70 -19.82 -28.57
CA SER A 701 -11.32 -18.64 -29.19
C SER A 701 -11.02 -17.41 -28.34
N ALA A 702 -10.30 -16.45 -28.90
CA ALA A 702 -10.03 -15.16 -28.27
C ALA A 702 -11.35 -14.45 -27.97
N SER A 703 -11.65 -14.25 -26.68
CA SER A 703 -12.86 -13.59 -26.22
C SER A 703 -12.49 -12.22 -25.65
N VAL A 704 -13.02 -11.14 -26.22
CA VAL A 704 -13.02 -9.81 -25.61
C VAL A 704 -14.08 -9.83 -24.51
N ILE A 705 -13.68 -9.69 -23.25
CA ILE A 705 -14.62 -9.54 -22.13
C ILE A 705 -14.98 -8.05 -22.00
N ILE A 706 -16.21 -7.69 -22.35
CA ILE A 706 -16.79 -6.37 -22.07
C ILE A 706 -17.37 -6.43 -20.64
N GLY A 707 -16.74 -5.74 -19.69
CA GLY A 707 -17.26 -5.60 -18.33
C GLY A 707 -18.28 -4.46 -18.24
N LEU A 708 -19.52 -4.76 -17.83
CA LEU A 708 -20.55 -3.76 -17.51
C LEU A 708 -20.36 -3.30 -16.06
N GLY A 709 -20.04 -2.02 -15.83
CA GLY A 709 -19.81 -1.48 -14.48
C GLY A 709 -20.27 -0.03 -14.35
N TYR A 710 -21.00 0.26 -13.27
CA TYR A 710 -21.44 1.60 -12.88
C TYR A 710 -20.29 2.37 -12.20
N THR A 711 -19.84 3.48 -12.78
CA THR A 711 -18.96 4.45 -12.11
C THR A 711 -19.27 5.88 -12.56
N ARG A 712 -19.95 6.68 -11.74
CA ARG A 712 -19.87 8.15 -11.84
C ARG A 712 -18.89 8.70 -10.81
N PRO A 713 -18.03 9.67 -11.17
CA PRO A 713 -17.20 10.41 -10.24
C PRO A 713 -18.02 11.48 -9.51
N LEU A 714 -17.91 11.53 -8.18
CA LEU A 714 -18.40 12.64 -7.36
C LEU A 714 -17.41 13.82 -7.46
N SER A 715 -17.60 14.69 -8.44
CA SER A 715 -16.94 16.01 -8.48
C SER A 715 -17.91 17.11 -8.04
N ASP A 716 -17.58 17.69 -6.89
CA ASP A 716 -17.83 19.06 -6.40
C ASP A 716 -19.12 19.81 -6.81
N ALA A 717 -20.17 19.55 -6.03
CA ALA A 717 -21.24 20.49 -5.66
C ALA A 717 -22.02 20.00 -4.40
N ALA A 718 -21.85 18.73 -4.01
CA ALA A 718 -22.57 18.09 -2.91
C ALA A 718 -21.86 18.10 -1.53
N VAL A 719 -20.80 18.90 -1.33
CA VAL A 719 -20.01 18.91 -0.05
C VAL A 719 -20.49 19.96 0.97
N ARG A 720 -21.59 20.69 0.74
CA ARG A 720 -22.01 21.77 1.67
C ARG A 720 -23.14 21.46 2.68
N LEU A 721 -23.58 20.21 2.85
CA LEU A 721 -24.71 19.90 3.76
C LEU A 721 -24.49 18.79 4.82
N LEU A 722 -23.24 18.56 5.26
CA LEU A 722 -22.95 17.74 6.45
C LEU A 722 -22.33 18.55 7.60
N ARG A 723 -22.97 19.66 7.94
CA ARG A 723 -22.89 20.27 9.27
C ARG A 723 -24.30 20.54 9.79
N HIS A 724 -25.00 19.48 10.19
CA HIS A 724 -25.97 19.47 11.31
C HIS A 724 -26.75 18.15 11.31
N SER A 725 -26.19 17.14 11.97
CA SER A 725 -27.01 16.12 12.64
C SER A 725 -26.20 15.61 13.83
N GLN A 726 -26.54 16.11 15.01
CA GLN A 726 -26.19 15.46 16.27
C GLN A 726 -27.06 14.20 16.38
N ASN A 727 -26.45 13.06 16.73
CA ASN A 727 -27.06 11.75 17.05
C ASN A 727 -26.97 10.61 16.02
N ALA A 728 -25.77 10.26 15.57
CA ALA A 728 -25.47 8.88 15.14
C ALA A 728 -24.29 8.34 15.97
N ARG A 729 -24.58 7.38 16.86
CA ARG A 729 -23.60 6.69 17.71
C ARG A 729 -22.91 5.61 16.90
N PHE A 730 -21.59 5.75 16.70
CA PHE A 730 -20.73 4.65 16.31
C PHE A 730 -20.47 3.78 17.55
N ALA A 731 -20.78 2.48 17.47
CA ALA A 731 -20.39 1.51 18.50
C ALA A 731 -18.95 1.02 18.21
N PRO A 732 -18.02 1.14 19.18
CA PRO A 732 -16.68 0.60 19.10
C PRO A 732 -16.69 -0.87 19.55
N TYR A 733 -15.96 -1.76 18.86
CA TYR A 733 -15.65 -3.09 19.39
C TYR A 733 -14.26 -3.09 20.02
N ALA A 734 -14.25 -3.18 21.35
CA ALA A 734 -13.15 -3.67 22.16
C ALA A 734 -13.73 -4.52 23.32
N ASN A 735 -12.93 -5.50 23.75
CA ASN A 735 -13.02 -6.31 24.97
C ASN A 735 -13.91 -7.57 24.94
N VAL A 736 -13.24 -8.70 24.71
CA VAL A 736 -13.60 -9.98 25.34
C VAL A 736 -12.97 -9.96 26.74
N ASP A 737 -13.80 -9.93 27.77
CA ASP A 737 -13.38 -10.17 29.15
C ASP A 737 -13.69 -11.62 29.53
N SER A 738 -12.73 -12.25 30.18
CA SER A 738 -12.74 -13.64 30.62
C SER A 738 -13.54 -13.78 31.91
N THR A 739 -14.63 -14.56 31.92
CA THR A 739 -15.11 -15.36 33.08
C THR A 739 -16.42 -16.07 32.73
N SER A 740 -16.34 -17.34 32.32
CA SER A 740 -17.20 -18.45 32.78
C SER A 740 -17.07 -19.66 31.83
N VAL A 741 -16.90 -20.82 32.45
CA VAL A 741 -16.57 -22.13 31.86
C VAL A 741 -17.86 -22.93 31.64
N GLN A 742 -18.02 -23.59 30.48
CA GLN A 742 -18.40 -25.01 30.36
C GLN A 742 -18.61 -25.49 28.89
N ALA A 743 -17.61 -26.22 28.39
CA ALA A 743 -17.70 -27.42 27.51
C ALA A 743 -18.17 -27.30 26.03
N PRO A 744 -17.98 -28.34 25.17
CA PRO A 744 -16.88 -28.38 24.21
C PRO A 744 -17.32 -28.68 22.77
N VAL A 745 -16.84 -27.95 21.74
CA VAL A 745 -16.90 -28.45 20.36
C VAL A 745 -15.69 -27.93 19.57
N GLU A 746 -15.05 -28.88 18.89
CA GLU A 746 -13.95 -28.73 17.95
C GLU A 746 -14.22 -27.66 16.89
N ALA A 747 -13.28 -26.74 16.70
CA ALA A 747 -13.22 -25.88 15.52
C ALA A 747 -11.85 -26.03 14.87
N THR A 748 -11.72 -27.09 14.10
CA THR A 748 -10.73 -27.23 13.05
C THR A 748 -11.02 -26.24 11.92
N SER A 749 -9.96 -25.86 11.24
CA SER A 749 -9.90 -24.91 10.15
C SER A 749 -10.69 -25.31 8.90
N ASN A 750 -11.01 -24.27 8.11
CA ASN A 750 -11.39 -24.27 6.69
C ASN A 750 -12.83 -24.66 6.34
N VAL A 751 -13.60 -23.70 5.78
CA VAL A 751 -14.18 -23.81 4.41
C VAL A 751 -14.44 -22.39 3.87
N LEU A 752 -13.43 -21.78 3.25
CA LEU A 752 -13.61 -20.88 2.09
C LEU A 752 -13.42 -21.74 0.83
N ARG A 753 -14.32 -22.72 0.65
CA ARG A 753 -14.41 -23.52 -0.56
C ARG A 753 -15.86 -23.53 -1.03
N ASP A 754 -16.00 -23.28 -2.33
CA ASP A 754 -17.19 -23.44 -3.16
C ASP A 754 -18.30 -22.38 -3.01
N LEU A 755 -18.08 -21.24 -3.67
CA LEU A 755 -19.16 -20.52 -4.37
C LEU A 755 -18.85 -20.45 -5.88
N THR A 756 -18.60 -21.62 -6.48
CA THR A 756 -19.00 -21.86 -7.87
C THR A 756 -20.48 -22.27 -7.81
N LEU A 757 -21.38 -21.34 -8.15
CA LEU A 757 -22.77 -21.70 -8.44
C LEU A 757 -22.90 -21.99 -9.94
N PRO A 758 -23.66 -23.03 -10.35
CA PRO A 758 -24.00 -23.24 -11.76
C PRO A 758 -24.83 -22.06 -12.28
N ALA A 759 -24.72 -21.79 -13.58
CA ALA A 759 -25.50 -20.76 -14.27
C ALA A 759 -27.02 -20.89 -13.96
N GLY A 760 -27.64 -19.80 -13.45
CA GLY A 760 -29.11 -19.65 -13.44
C GLY A 760 -29.84 -19.30 -12.14
N ARG A 761 -29.24 -18.76 -11.07
CA ARG A 761 -30.00 -18.20 -9.91
C ARG A 761 -29.41 -16.89 -9.37
N GLU A 762 -30.26 -15.88 -9.18
CA GLU A 762 -29.94 -14.59 -8.54
C GLU A 762 -29.71 -14.70 -7.01
N PRO A 763 -28.90 -13.81 -6.40
CA PRO A 763 -28.55 -13.89 -4.98
C PRO A 763 -29.68 -13.36 -4.07
N ASN A 764 -30.38 -14.25 -3.38
CA ASN A 764 -31.30 -13.87 -2.30
C ASN A 764 -30.54 -13.80 -0.96
N ILE A 765 -30.02 -12.61 -0.61
CA ILE A 765 -29.53 -12.34 0.74
C ILE A 765 -30.74 -12.21 1.67
N MET A 766 -30.90 -13.18 2.58
CA MET A 766 -31.90 -13.14 3.66
C MET A 766 -31.44 -12.14 4.73
N LEU A 767 -32.26 -11.12 5.01
CA LEU A 767 -31.98 -10.13 6.05
C LEU A 767 -32.31 -10.68 7.44
N THR A 768 -31.51 -10.31 8.45
CA THR A 768 -31.91 -10.43 9.86
C THR A 768 -33.08 -9.48 10.14
N GLU A 769 -33.86 -9.75 11.19
CA GLU A 769 -35.07 -8.97 11.51
C GLU A 769 -34.76 -7.49 11.81
N GLU A 770 -33.62 -7.20 12.46
CA GLU A 770 -33.15 -5.83 12.70
C GLU A 770 -32.75 -5.10 11.41
N SER A 771 -31.97 -5.73 10.53
CA SER A 771 -31.57 -5.14 9.24
C SER A 771 -32.78 -4.92 8.33
N ARG A 772 -33.79 -5.79 8.42
CA ARG A 772 -35.06 -5.65 7.71
C ARG A 772 -35.86 -4.44 8.20
N ASN A 773 -35.94 -4.23 9.51
CA ASN A 773 -36.66 -3.09 10.09
C ASN A 773 -36.01 -1.74 9.71
N LEU A 774 -34.66 -1.71 9.66
CA LEU A 774 -33.92 -0.53 9.22
C LEU A 774 -34.20 -0.19 7.75
N VAL A 775 -34.14 -1.19 6.86
CA VAL A 775 -34.44 -1.02 5.43
C VAL A 775 -35.90 -0.58 5.23
N ILE A 776 -36.84 -1.12 6.00
CA ILE A 776 -38.25 -0.69 5.94
C ILE A 776 -38.39 0.76 6.40
N GLN A 777 -37.71 1.19 7.47
CA GLN A 777 -37.75 2.59 7.92
C GLN A 777 -37.21 3.56 6.87
N GLU A 778 -36.04 3.28 6.30
CA GLU A 778 -35.42 4.11 5.26
C GLU A 778 -36.27 4.13 3.98
N THR A 779 -36.77 2.98 3.53
CA THR A 779 -37.64 2.90 2.35
C THR A 779 -38.95 3.66 2.56
N SER A 780 -39.58 3.52 3.73
CA SER A 780 -40.79 4.27 4.09
C SER A 780 -40.54 5.77 4.30
N TRP A 781 -39.31 6.19 4.61
CA TRP A 781 -38.94 7.60 4.65
C TRP A 781 -38.81 8.18 3.24
N VAL A 782 -38.11 7.48 2.34
CA VAL A 782 -37.98 7.88 0.93
C VAL A 782 -39.34 7.97 0.25
N LEU A 783 -40.21 6.97 0.42
CA LEU A 783 -41.53 6.96 -0.19
C LEU A 783 -42.45 8.07 0.35
N ARG A 784 -42.36 8.40 1.64
CA ARG A 784 -43.09 9.54 2.22
C ARG A 784 -42.61 10.89 1.68
N ASN A 785 -41.30 11.04 1.45
CA ASN A 785 -40.74 12.29 0.90
C ASN A 785 -41.13 12.53 -0.57
N ILE A 786 -41.60 11.50 -1.29
CA ILE A 786 -42.20 11.64 -2.62
C ILE A 786 -43.73 11.56 -2.60
N ASN A 787 -44.35 11.82 -1.43
CA ASN A 787 -45.81 11.83 -1.22
C ASN A 787 -46.54 10.52 -1.56
N LEU A 788 -45.85 9.38 -1.47
CA LEU A 788 -46.44 8.05 -1.61
C LEU A 788 -46.65 7.43 -0.22
N GLU A 789 -47.89 7.47 0.29
CA GLU A 789 -48.24 6.74 1.51
C GLU A 789 -48.18 5.22 1.27
N VAL A 790 -47.39 4.51 2.08
CA VAL A 790 -47.35 3.05 2.09
C VAL A 790 -47.66 2.56 3.49
N SER A 791 -48.63 1.65 3.61
CA SER A 791 -48.93 0.98 4.87
C SER A 791 -47.77 0.06 5.24
N VAL A 792 -47.29 0.17 6.48
CA VAL A 792 -46.17 -0.63 7.04
C VAL A 792 -46.42 -2.14 6.92
N THR A 793 -47.68 -2.56 6.76
CA THR A 793 -48.09 -3.95 6.63
C THR A 793 -47.81 -4.54 5.24
N GLU A 794 -47.63 -3.73 4.20
CA GLU A 794 -47.30 -4.20 2.84
C GLU A 794 -45.79 -4.36 2.62
N THR A 795 -44.96 -3.46 3.16
CA THR A 795 -43.49 -3.59 3.18
C THR A 795 -43.02 -4.81 3.97
N ALA A 796 -43.83 -5.32 4.90
CA ALA A 796 -43.56 -6.52 5.68
C ALA A 796 -43.76 -7.86 4.92
N LYS A 797 -44.08 -7.87 3.61
CA LYS A 797 -44.28 -9.12 2.85
C LYS A 797 -43.02 -9.64 2.14
N SER A 798 -42.04 -8.79 1.83
CA SER A 798 -40.79 -9.21 1.19
C SER A 798 -39.71 -9.60 2.23
N ARG A 799 -38.98 -10.69 1.96
CA ARG A 799 -37.93 -11.25 2.84
C ARG A 799 -36.49 -10.97 2.35
N THR A 800 -36.34 -10.32 1.20
CA THR A 800 -35.03 -10.02 0.59
C THR A 800 -34.94 -8.54 0.24
N VAL A 801 -33.71 -8.00 0.25
CA VAL A 801 -33.41 -6.62 -0.14
C VAL A 801 -33.90 -6.34 -1.56
N GLY A 802 -33.64 -7.26 -2.49
CA GLY A 802 -34.07 -7.15 -3.88
C GLY A 802 -35.59 -7.05 -4.04
N GLY A 803 -36.36 -7.87 -3.30
CA GLY A 803 -37.82 -7.80 -3.36
C GLY A 803 -38.41 -6.51 -2.80
N LEU A 804 -37.76 -5.88 -1.80
CA LEU A 804 -38.16 -4.57 -1.28
C LEU A 804 -37.86 -3.44 -2.28
N ALA A 805 -36.69 -3.49 -2.93
CA ALA A 805 -36.29 -2.51 -3.92
C ALA A 805 -37.18 -2.54 -5.18
N ILE A 806 -37.53 -3.74 -5.67
CA ILE A 806 -38.43 -3.92 -6.82
C ILE A 806 -39.84 -3.37 -6.50
N MET A 807 -40.40 -3.70 -5.33
CA MET A 807 -41.71 -3.16 -4.93
C MET A 807 -41.73 -1.63 -4.85
N ALA A 808 -40.65 -1.01 -4.36
CA ALA A 808 -40.54 0.45 -4.30
C ALA A 808 -40.44 1.05 -5.71
N ALA A 809 -39.60 0.47 -6.58
CA ALA A 809 -39.44 0.91 -7.97
C ALA A 809 -40.74 0.81 -8.76
N ASP A 810 -41.47 -0.31 -8.68
CA ASP A 810 -42.73 -0.52 -9.40
C ASP A 810 -43.80 0.50 -9.00
N ARG A 811 -43.86 0.91 -7.73
CA ARG A 811 -44.81 1.95 -7.28
C ARG A 811 -44.42 3.36 -7.73
N VAL A 812 -43.14 3.68 -7.74
CA VAL A 812 -42.66 4.96 -8.29
C VAL A 812 -43.02 5.04 -9.78
N VAL A 813 -42.75 3.97 -10.53
CA VAL A 813 -43.11 3.88 -11.95
C VAL A 813 -44.63 4.00 -12.14
N ALA A 814 -45.44 3.30 -11.35
CA ALA A 814 -46.90 3.41 -11.43
C ALA A 814 -47.42 4.83 -11.10
N HIS A 815 -46.84 5.52 -10.11
CA HIS A 815 -47.19 6.89 -9.76
C HIS A 815 -46.90 7.88 -10.89
N TYR A 816 -45.72 7.76 -11.52
CA TYR A 816 -45.34 8.63 -12.63
C TYR A 816 -46.11 8.31 -13.91
N ASN A 817 -46.40 7.04 -14.20
CA ASN A 817 -47.25 6.68 -15.33
C ASN A 817 -48.68 7.22 -15.16
N ALA A 818 -49.25 7.16 -13.96
CA ALA A 818 -50.57 7.75 -13.67
C ALA A 818 -50.60 9.29 -13.82
N LYS A 819 -49.49 9.98 -13.52
CA LYS A 819 -49.33 11.43 -13.76
C LYS A 819 -49.15 11.78 -15.24
N LEU A 820 -48.49 10.91 -16.01
CA LEU A 820 -48.30 11.09 -17.46
C LEU A 820 -49.61 10.88 -18.25
N GLU A 821 -50.51 10.02 -17.77
CA GLU A 821 -51.80 9.74 -18.41
C GLU A 821 -52.88 10.81 -18.19
N ASN A 822 -52.70 11.76 -17.26
CA ASN A 822 -53.63 12.88 -17.04
C ASN A 822 -52.91 14.24 -16.95
N PRO A 823 -52.51 14.85 -18.09
CA PRO A 823 -51.62 16.02 -18.14
C PRO A 823 -52.29 17.35 -17.72
N SER A 824 -53.60 17.34 -17.49
CA SER A 824 -54.41 18.55 -17.31
C SER A 824 -54.25 19.24 -15.93
N GLY A 825 -53.52 18.62 -14.99
CA GLY A 825 -53.16 19.22 -13.70
C GLY A 825 -51.73 19.76 -13.62
N MET A 826 -50.95 19.70 -14.71
CA MET A 826 -49.50 19.92 -14.69
C MET A 826 -49.07 21.38 -14.96
N HIS A 827 -49.97 22.34 -14.78
CA HIS A 827 -49.70 23.74 -15.13
C HIS A 827 -49.30 24.66 -13.97
N ASP A 828 -49.30 24.23 -12.71
CA ASP A 828 -49.03 25.16 -11.60
C ASP A 828 -48.02 24.73 -10.52
N GLU A 829 -47.32 23.61 -10.65
CA GLU A 829 -46.19 23.31 -9.75
C GLU A 829 -44.99 22.69 -10.48
N GLY A 830 -43.94 23.50 -10.66
CA GLY A 830 -42.54 23.08 -10.66
C GLY A 830 -42.14 21.91 -11.55
N THR A 831 -42.15 22.09 -12.87
CA THR A 831 -41.61 21.12 -13.86
C THR A 831 -40.09 20.90 -13.79
N ALA A 832 -39.41 21.40 -12.76
CA ALA A 832 -37.96 21.26 -12.56
C ALA A 832 -37.55 20.17 -11.56
N GLU A 833 -38.48 19.62 -10.75
CA GLU A 833 -38.17 18.59 -9.75
C GLU A 833 -38.49 17.14 -10.18
N VAL A 834 -39.01 16.94 -11.39
CA VAL A 834 -39.37 15.59 -11.90
C VAL A 834 -38.30 14.97 -12.80
N SER A 835 -37.29 15.75 -13.24
CA SER A 835 -36.18 15.24 -14.05
C SER A 835 -34.88 14.98 -13.26
N SER A 836 -34.89 15.15 -11.94
CA SER A 836 -33.80 14.74 -11.03
C SER A 836 -34.18 13.47 -10.30
#